data_AF-A0A8J7JZR1-F1
#
_entry.id   AF-A0A8J7JZR1-F1
#
_cell.length_a   1.000
_cell.length_b   1.000
_cell.length_c   1.000
_cell.angle_alpha   90.00
_cell.angle_beta   90.00
_cell.angle_gamma   90.00
#
_symmetry.space_group_name_H-M   'P 1'
#
loop_
_entity.id
_entity.type
_entity.pdbx_description
1 polymer ?
#
loop_
_entity_poly.entity_id
_entity_poly.type
_entity_poly.pdbx_seq_one_letter_code
_entity_poly.pdbx_strand_id
1 'polypeptide(L)'
;MANNNVIFIHPDGTSPSHFGAGRFIQEGPDGRLNWDEMTNAGVYLGHIKDQVVSTSNAGAVVHSHGTKPYAGSYGLDENGNPVESLSYLAGRVNEPGLTIMEEAINAGKATAVINSGFIAEPGTGVFLAAAESRSDVAEITKQIVESGVDIIMGGGEIHYLPEGTVGRFGEEGIRTDGRNLIEEAQENGYTVVYTREELENLSDDADKVLGIFAAEDTYNDTTEEANIEAGLDSYGQPGNENPPTVGEMLAASLPILNRDEDGFFVVLEEEGTDNFPNNNNSRGFIEALLRADQAIGVAQDFIDNTDPNTLLVTAADSDAGGLEVIDTDSDEVGTIPVQPTLADRSDAIEAPLDGRNGRTTEPFISAPNEDGEQFPFGIGYAGTPDFEGSIVAKTYGLNAEQLPPTVDNTGIYEIMYETLFDTELPSYVDAPEADPAPQATQPTGNVIFIHPDGTSPAHYAAGRFIEKGPDGRLNWDMMSDAGVYLGHIDDQIVSTSNAGAVVHAFGTKPYAGSYGLDEAGNPIVSLSGKPGTTIMEEAIEAGKAVAVINSGFIAEPGTGVFLSDAENRGDVAEITEEIVTSGAEVILGGGEIHYLPQGTVGRFGEEGIREDGRNLIEEAQELGYTVVYTREELENLGEDTEKVLGIFAAEDTYNDTTEEANIEAGLDNYGQPGNENPPTVGEMLAAALPIVSKDEDGFFVVLEEEATDNFGNNNNSRGVIEAVLRADEAIGVAMDYIENQDPNTLLLTAADSDAGGLQVIDQDGETVGTVPVNPTLPSGEDAVEVPLDGQNGRNTEPFVSAPATNPAADGETYTFGVGYVGTPDFAGSIVSKAHGLNADQLPPTADNTDMYRLMYQTLFGVEPEEVAEQESNLVSGTSEDDTLIPGISENFNGLNNTVFTGAGNDEIDLAFGGNNNRVNAGSGDDVIYVGNQNRVFGGAGNDEFEATDSIGENRMSGGEGNDIFYLGMNDRALGGAGDDKFFVQSGGDNILSGGMGADQFWIVSAELPEAANTIIDFEIGTDVIGILGSASLGIDASTLELNVVDGNTEIGFAGNTLAMLNGVTGLDVNTSVVFA
;
A
#
# COMPACT_ATOMS: atom_id res chain seq x y z
N MET A 1 7.67 18.81 35.96
CA MET A 1 7.97 18.53 34.55
C MET A 1 6.63 18.57 33.81
N ALA A 2 6.58 18.63 32.48
CA ALA A 2 5.32 18.42 31.79
C ALA A 2 4.86 16.97 32.05
N ASN A 3 3.55 16.73 32.18
CA ASN A 3 2.96 15.38 32.36
C ASN A 3 2.95 14.63 31.02
N ASN A 4 4.11 14.61 30.36
CA ASN A 4 4.26 14.02 29.04
C ASN A 4 4.62 12.54 29.19
N ASN A 5 4.04 11.76 28.30
CA ASN A 5 4.19 10.32 28.27
C ASN A 5 4.79 9.86 26.94
N VAL A 6 5.48 8.73 26.97
CA VAL A 6 5.91 8.04 25.76
C VAL A 6 5.49 6.57 25.85
N ILE A 7 4.92 6.07 24.76
CA ILE A 7 4.72 4.64 24.51
C ILE A 7 5.60 4.28 23.32
N PHE A 8 6.64 3.49 23.55
CA PHE A 8 7.47 2.92 22.51
C PHE A 8 7.03 1.47 22.27
N ILE A 9 6.57 1.19 21.06
CA ILE A 9 6.22 -0.17 20.61
C ILE A 9 7.30 -0.59 19.61
N HIS A 10 8.01 -1.68 19.91
CA HIS A 10 9.04 -2.27 19.07
C HIS A 10 8.47 -3.56 18.45
N PRO A 11 7.90 -3.48 17.23
CA PRO A 11 7.59 -4.67 16.44
C PRO A 11 8.89 -5.17 15.80
N ASP A 12 9.65 -5.97 16.56
CA ASP A 12 11.00 -6.41 16.18
C ASP A 12 11.02 -7.06 14.78
N GLY A 13 12.03 -6.77 13.98
CA GLY A 13 12.22 -7.36 12.66
C GLY A 13 11.24 -6.91 11.55
N THR A 14 10.43 -5.86 11.73
CA THR A 14 9.36 -5.52 10.78
C THR A 14 9.68 -4.41 9.77
N SER A 15 9.18 -4.61 8.55
CA SER A 15 9.21 -3.65 7.44
C SER A 15 7.80 -3.44 6.85
N PRO A 16 7.57 -2.48 5.93
CA PRO A 16 6.27 -2.29 5.32
C PRO A 16 5.71 -3.53 4.61
N SER A 17 6.56 -4.41 4.07
CA SER A 17 6.14 -5.72 3.52
C SER A 17 5.50 -6.61 4.58
N HIS A 18 6.10 -6.69 5.77
CA HIS A 18 5.52 -7.38 6.93
C HIS A 18 4.11 -6.84 7.23
N PHE A 19 3.96 -5.51 7.37
CA PHE A 19 2.67 -4.86 7.57
C PHE A 19 1.69 -5.12 6.41
N GLY A 20 2.19 -5.19 5.17
CA GLY A 20 1.42 -5.59 3.99
C GLY A 20 0.79 -6.97 4.14
N ALA A 21 1.57 -7.99 4.49
CA ALA A 21 1.07 -9.35 4.71
C ALA A 21 -0.03 -9.38 5.80
N GLY A 22 0.18 -8.69 6.92
CA GLY A 22 -0.83 -8.56 7.97
C GLY A 22 -2.11 -7.85 7.48
N ARG A 23 -1.96 -6.75 6.75
CA ARG A 23 -3.06 -5.95 6.19
C ARG A 23 -3.90 -6.77 5.23
N PHE A 24 -3.28 -7.49 4.29
CA PHE A 24 -4.00 -8.31 3.33
C PHE A 24 -4.86 -9.37 4.01
N ILE A 25 -4.39 -10.00 5.08
CA ILE A 25 -5.17 -10.99 5.83
C ILE A 25 -6.33 -10.36 6.62
N GLN A 26 -6.06 -9.25 7.32
CA GLN A 26 -6.96 -8.72 8.33
C GLN A 26 -7.99 -7.74 7.75
N GLU A 27 -7.57 -6.82 6.88
CA GLU A 27 -8.40 -5.72 6.38
C GLU A 27 -8.57 -5.73 4.85
N GLY A 28 -7.73 -6.47 4.13
CA GLY A 28 -7.73 -6.54 2.66
C GLY A 28 -6.85 -5.46 2.04
N PRO A 29 -6.67 -5.47 0.70
CA PRO A 29 -5.75 -4.56 0.03
C PRO A 29 -6.07 -3.07 0.24
N ASP A 30 -7.35 -2.69 0.21
CA ASP A 30 -7.80 -1.31 0.47
C ASP A 30 -7.91 -0.96 1.96
N GLY A 31 -7.77 -1.96 2.83
CA GLY A 31 -7.88 -1.82 4.27
C GLY A 31 -6.72 -1.04 4.90
N ARG A 32 -6.85 -0.69 6.18
CA ARG A 32 -5.79 -0.02 6.95
C ARG A 32 -5.66 -0.68 8.32
N LEU A 33 -4.44 -1.08 8.66
CA LEU A 33 -4.08 -1.47 10.02
C LEU A 33 -3.93 -0.23 10.91
N ASN A 34 -3.88 -0.40 12.23
CA ASN A 34 -3.67 0.72 13.16
C ASN A 34 -2.33 1.43 12.89
N TRP A 35 -1.29 0.69 12.49
CA TRP A 35 -0.01 1.23 12.04
C TRP A 35 -0.12 2.11 10.78
N ASP A 36 -1.05 1.81 9.88
CA ASP A 36 -1.28 2.63 8.69
C ASP A 36 -1.93 3.98 9.01
N GLU A 37 -2.68 4.05 10.11
CA GLU A 37 -3.36 5.27 10.56
C GLU A 37 -2.45 6.20 11.37
N MET A 38 -1.17 5.84 11.57
CA MET A 38 -0.20 6.72 12.23
C MET A 38 0.14 7.95 11.37
N THR A 39 0.40 9.10 12.00
CA THR A 39 0.34 10.41 11.32
C THR A 39 1.64 10.88 10.68
N ASN A 40 2.75 10.20 10.94
CA ASN A 40 4.06 10.53 10.38
C ASN A 40 4.85 9.25 10.12
N ALA A 41 5.62 9.25 9.04
CA ALA A 41 6.46 8.13 8.64
C ALA A 41 7.87 8.64 8.27
N GLY A 42 8.87 7.81 8.57
CA GLY A 42 10.26 8.10 8.24
C GLY A 42 11.02 6.82 7.96
N VAL A 43 11.83 6.81 6.90
CA VAL A 43 12.72 5.70 6.58
C VAL A 43 13.79 5.61 7.66
N TYR A 44 13.88 4.48 8.32
CA TYR A 44 14.80 4.25 9.44
C TYR A 44 16.14 3.69 8.92
N LEU A 45 17.26 4.30 9.35
CA LEU A 45 18.60 3.88 8.95
C LEU A 45 19.27 3.10 10.09
N GLY A 46 19.44 1.78 9.91
CA GLY A 46 19.63 0.83 10.99
C GLY A 46 21.07 0.57 11.42
N HIS A 47 22.07 0.97 10.62
CA HIS A 47 23.45 0.60 10.88
C HIS A 47 23.98 0.96 12.28
N ILE A 48 24.92 0.14 12.75
CA ILE A 48 25.57 0.25 14.05
C ILE A 48 27.08 0.46 13.88
N LYS A 49 27.84 0.44 14.98
CA LYS A 49 29.23 0.90 14.97
C LYS A 49 30.14 0.05 14.09
N ASP A 50 29.94 -1.26 14.05
CA ASP A 50 30.86 -2.22 13.44
C ASP A 50 30.30 -2.95 12.21
N GLN A 51 29.05 -2.67 11.80
CA GLN A 51 28.38 -3.36 10.70
C GLN A 51 27.17 -2.56 10.17
N VAL A 52 26.72 -2.83 8.93
CA VAL A 52 25.65 -2.06 8.26
C VAL A 52 24.23 -2.49 8.64
N VAL A 53 24.04 -3.72 9.13
CA VAL A 53 22.77 -4.25 9.63
C VAL A 53 22.77 -4.24 11.16
N SER A 54 21.66 -3.87 11.79
CA SER A 54 21.55 -3.98 13.25
C SER A 54 21.42 -5.44 13.72
N THR A 55 21.61 -5.67 15.01
CA THR A 55 21.12 -6.87 15.70
C THR A 55 20.12 -6.43 16.77
N SER A 56 19.16 -7.29 17.15
CA SER A 56 18.13 -6.97 18.17
C SER A 56 18.72 -6.32 19.43
N ASN A 57 19.86 -6.84 19.92
CA ASN A 57 20.52 -6.27 21.09
C ASN A 57 21.22 -4.93 20.84
N ALA A 58 21.86 -4.74 19.69
CA ALA A 58 22.48 -3.48 19.34
C ALA A 58 21.43 -2.39 19.06
N GLY A 59 20.36 -2.73 18.34
CA GLY A 59 19.23 -1.84 18.08
C GLY A 59 18.54 -1.39 19.37
N ALA A 60 18.28 -2.32 20.28
CA ALA A 60 17.74 -1.99 21.60
C ALA A 60 18.67 -1.05 22.42
N VAL A 61 20.00 -1.20 22.29
CA VAL A 61 20.96 -0.26 22.89
C VAL A 61 20.85 1.12 22.23
N VAL A 62 20.69 1.21 20.91
CA VAL A 62 20.44 2.48 20.22
C VAL A 62 19.18 3.15 20.76
N HIS A 63 18.05 2.45 20.82
CA HIS A 63 16.78 3.01 21.32
C HIS A 63 16.81 3.39 22.80
N SER A 64 17.63 2.73 23.62
CA SER A 64 17.70 2.97 25.07
C SER A 64 18.79 3.97 25.49
N HIS A 65 19.85 4.14 24.69
CA HIS A 65 21.00 4.99 25.00
C HIS A 65 21.18 6.17 24.02
N GLY A 66 20.63 6.11 22.82
CA GLY A 66 20.80 7.15 21.78
C GLY A 66 22.19 7.16 21.13
N THR A 67 22.93 6.05 21.19
CA THR A 67 24.30 5.95 20.63
C THR A 67 24.51 4.61 19.95
N LYS A 68 25.34 4.58 18.90
CA LYS A 68 25.63 3.36 18.14
C LYS A 68 26.60 2.42 18.86
N PRO A 69 26.17 1.21 19.27
CA PRO A 69 27.02 0.21 19.91
C PRO A 69 27.66 -0.73 18.86
N TYR A 70 28.47 -1.68 19.34
CA TYR A 70 28.92 -2.81 18.53
C TYR A 70 27.86 -3.94 18.53
N ALA A 71 27.87 -4.81 17.52
CA ALA A 71 26.83 -5.82 17.26
C ALA A 71 26.47 -6.74 18.44
N GLY A 72 27.41 -7.03 19.33
CA GLY A 72 27.19 -7.91 20.49
C GLY A 72 26.84 -7.18 21.79
N SER A 73 26.56 -5.88 21.75
CA SER A 73 26.31 -5.07 22.95
C SER A 73 24.94 -5.34 23.55
N TYR A 74 24.89 -5.54 24.87
CA TYR A 74 23.68 -5.49 25.69
C TYR A 74 23.91 -4.46 26.80
N GLY A 75 24.01 -3.18 26.42
CA GLY A 75 24.29 -2.06 27.33
C GLY A 75 25.76 -1.89 27.76
N LEU A 76 26.67 -2.76 27.30
CA LEU A 76 28.12 -2.66 27.53
C LEU A 76 28.89 -2.43 26.23
N ASP A 77 30.01 -1.71 26.30
CA ASP A 77 30.98 -1.54 25.21
C ASP A 77 31.88 -2.79 25.03
N GLU A 78 32.70 -2.80 23.98
CA GLU A 78 33.62 -3.91 23.63
C GLU A 78 34.65 -4.24 24.74
N ASN A 79 34.81 -3.35 25.72
CA ASN A 79 35.72 -3.48 26.86
C ASN A 79 34.98 -3.87 28.15
N GLY A 80 33.67 -4.07 28.10
CA GLY A 80 32.81 -4.38 29.25
C GLY A 80 32.49 -3.19 30.15
N ASN A 81 32.66 -1.95 29.67
CA ASN A 81 32.19 -0.75 30.39
C ASN A 81 30.76 -0.41 29.95
N PRO A 82 29.96 0.26 30.78
CA PRO A 82 28.64 0.75 30.36
C PRO A 82 28.75 1.67 29.13
N VAL A 83 27.81 1.53 28.20
CA VAL A 83 27.70 2.40 27.04
C VAL A 83 27.41 3.84 27.49
N GLU A 84 28.08 4.82 26.88
CA GLU A 84 27.83 6.23 27.18
C GLU A 84 26.59 6.71 26.43
N SER A 85 25.47 6.93 27.14
CA SER A 85 24.23 7.43 26.51
C SER A 85 24.38 8.86 25.99
N LEU A 86 23.54 9.23 25.01
CA LEU A 86 23.55 10.55 24.40
C LEU A 86 23.24 11.65 25.41
N SER A 87 22.35 11.39 26.38
CA SER A 87 22.09 12.29 27.50
C SER A 87 23.34 12.52 28.37
N TYR A 88 24.17 11.50 28.59
CA TYR A 88 25.46 11.63 29.28
C TYR A 88 26.48 12.42 28.45
N LEU A 89 26.61 12.11 27.16
CA LEU A 89 27.50 12.82 26.25
C LEU A 89 27.14 14.31 26.12
N ALA A 90 25.84 14.63 26.16
CA ALA A 90 25.30 15.98 26.19
C ALA A 90 25.41 16.66 27.58
N GLY A 91 25.87 15.95 28.61
CA GLY A 91 26.05 16.45 29.97
C GLY A 91 24.74 16.69 30.73
N ARG A 92 23.65 16.00 30.35
CA ARG A 92 22.36 16.03 31.06
C ARG A 92 22.41 15.21 32.34
N VAL A 93 23.07 14.06 32.28
CA VAL A 93 23.36 13.21 33.44
C VAL A 93 24.86 13.16 33.73
N ASN A 94 25.24 12.67 34.92
CA ASN A 94 26.64 12.58 35.35
C ASN A 94 27.16 11.13 35.46
N GLU A 95 26.29 10.16 35.18
CA GLU A 95 26.59 8.73 35.25
C GLU A 95 26.51 8.16 33.83
N PRO A 96 27.59 7.54 33.32
CA PRO A 96 27.54 6.82 32.05
C PRO A 96 26.73 5.53 32.24
N GLY A 97 26.08 5.05 31.19
CA GLY A 97 25.30 3.80 31.22
C GLY A 97 23.86 3.93 31.66
N LEU A 98 23.38 5.13 32.00
CA LEU A 98 21.95 5.31 32.27
C LEU A 98 21.15 5.23 30.97
N THR A 99 20.17 4.34 30.94
CA THR A 99 19.17 4.27 29.87
C THR A 99 18.11 5.36 30.03
N ILE A 100 17.35 5.64 28.97
CA ILE A 100 16.18 6.53 29.05
C ILE A 100 15.12 6.04 30.05
N MET A 101 14.96 4.73 30.23
CA MET A 101 14.04 4.14 31.21
C MET A 101 14.54 4.37 32.64
N GLU A 102 15.83 4.18 32.92
CA GLU A 102 16.41 4.47 34.23
C GLU A 102 16.37 5.97 34.54
N GLU A 103 16.53 6.84 33.55
CA GLU A 103 16.30 8.27 33.69
C GLU A 103 14.84 8.60 34.02
N ALA A 104 13.87 7.93 33.38
CA ALA A 104 12.45 8.09 33.68
C ALA A 104 12.11 7.67 35.11
N ILE A 105 12.63 6.52 35.57
CA ILE A 105 12.53 6.06 36.97
C ILE A 105 13.12 7.09 37.93
N ASN A 106 14.32 7.61 37.63
CA ASN A 106 15.00 8.62 38.45
C ASN A 106 14.24 9.97 38.49
N ALA A 107 13.51 10.29 37.41
CA ALA A 107 12.65 11.47 37.33
C ALA A 107 11.33 11.30 38.10
N GLY A 108 11.02 10.08 38.56
CA GLY A 108 9.80 9.75 39.29
C GLY A 108 8.59 9.52 38.40
N LYS A 109 8.80 9.24 37.10
CA LYS A 109 7.74 8.84 36.17
C LYS A 109 7.33 7.39 36.42
N ALA A 110 6.08 7.06 36.17
CA ALA A 110 5.64 5.66 36.16
C ALA A 110 6.22 4.93 34.94
N THR A 111 6.56 3.65 35.09
CA THR A 111 7.30 2.92 34.05
C THR A 111 6.82 1.48 33.84
N ALA A 112 6.84 1.02 32.60
CA ALA A 112 6.49 -0.35 32.24
C ALA A 112 7.41 -0.94 31.17
N VAL A 113 7.70 -2.24 31.31
CA VAL A 113 8.24 -3.10 30.26
C VAL A 113 7.27 -4.26 29.99
N ILE A 114 6.93 -4.47 28.73
CA ILE A 114 5.97 -5.47 28.26
C ILE A 114 6.60 -6.26 27.11
N ASN A 115 6.60 -7.58 27.17
CA ASN A 115 7.15 -8.43 26.11
C ASN A 115 6.22 -9.65 25.85
N SER A 116 6.06 -10.07 24.59
CA SER A 116 5.38 -11.33 24.27
C SER A 116 6.25 -12.57 24.54
N GLY A 117 7.58 -12.46 24.43
CA GLY A 117 8.57 -13.43 24.89
C GLY A 117 8.95 -13.26 26.36
N PHE A 118 10.11 -13.79 26.76
CA PHE A 118 10.67 -13.55 28.09
C PHE A 118 11.21 -12.13 28.24
N ILE A 119 11.06 -11.52 29.43
CA ILE A 119 11.36 -10.08 29.63
C ILE A 119 12.82 -9.66 29.46
N ALA A 120 13.74 -10.63 29.36
CA ALA A 120 15.16 -10.37 29.17
C ALA A 120 15.56 -10.34 27.69
N GLU A 121 14.61 -10.51 26.75
CA GLU A 121 14.87 -10.20 25.34
C GLU A 121 15.29 -8.74 25.17
N PRO A 122 16.09 -8.41 24.13
CA PRO A 122 16.79 -7.15 24.12
C PRO A 122 15.91 -5.90 24.06
N GLY A 123 14.85 -5.84 23.24
CA GLY A 123 14.05 -4.62 23.09
C GLY A 123 13.31 -4.20 24.36
N THR A 124 13.22 -5.08 25.37
CA THR A 124 12.78 -4.71 26.73
C THR A 124 13.91 -4.70 27.77
N GLY A 125 14.74 -5.73 27.79
CA GLY A 125 15.69 -5.93 28.89
C GLY A 125 16.88 -4.97 28.87
N VAL A 126 17.34 -4.51 27.70
CA VAL A 126 18.44 -3.53 27.59
C VAL A 126 18.08 -2.21 28.25
N PHE A 127 16.79 -1.84 28.28
CA PHE A 127 16.34 -0.62 28.95
C PHE A 127 16.55 -0.64 30.48
N LEU A 128 16.77 -1.80 31.09
CA LEU A 128 16.87 -1.94 32.56
C LEU A 128 18.06 -2.78 33.03
N ALA A 129 18.89 -3.27 32.10
CA ALA A 129 19.98 -4.18 32.41
C ALA A 129 21.14 -4.03 31.43
N ALA A 130 22.34 -4.36 31.91
CA ALA A 130 23.51 -4.52 31.08
C ALA A 130 24.17 -5.89 31.32
N ALA A 131 24.69 -6.51 30.26
CA ALA A 131 25.28 -7.85 30.33
C ALA A 131 26.46 -8.02 29.35
N GLU A 132 27.42 -8.88 29.71
CA GLU A 132 28.51 -9.28 28.80
C GLU A 132 28.00 -10.18 27.66
N SER A 133 26.85 -10.84 27.86
CA SER A 133 26.21 -11.72 26.90
C SER A 133 24.70 -11.64 27.02
N ARG A 134 23.99 -11.51 25.89
CA ARG A 134 22.52 -11.61 25.86
C ARG A 134 22.00 -12.96 26.40
N SER A 135 22.83 -14.00 26.37
CA SER A 135 22.48 -15.32 26.91
C SER A 135 22.49 -15.39 28.45
N ASP A 136 22.90 -14.34 29.16
CA ASP A 136 22.86 -14.29 30.63
C ASP A 136 21.45 -13.96 31.17
N VAL A 137 20.42 -14.56 30.56
CA VAL A 137 18.99 -14.28 30.74
C VAL A 137 18.57 -14.22 32.21
N ALA A 138 19.03 -15.14 33.05
CA ALA A 138 18.69 -15.15 34.48
C ALA A 138 19.31 -13.96 35.25
N GLU A 139 20.52 -13.51 34.88
CA GLU A 139 21.12 -12.33 35.50
C GLU A 139 20.46 -11.04 35.01
N ILE A 140 20.10 -10.97 33.73
CA ILE A 140 19.34 -9.85 33.14
C ILE A 140 17.96 -9.74 33.81
N THR A 141 17.21 -10.85 33.91
CA THR A 141 15.90 -10.90 34.59
C THR A 141 15.99 -10.40 36.03
N LYS A 142 17.08 -10.72 36.73
CA LYS A 142 17.33 -10.22 38.09
C LYS A 142 17.49 -8.70 38.11
N GLN A 143 18.29 -8.14 37.19
CA GLN A 143 18.47 -6.69 37.08
C GLN A 143 17.13 -5.98 36.83
N ILE A 144 16.29 -6.52 35.93
CA ILE A 144 14.96 -5.97 35.63
C ILE A 144 14.07 -5.94 36.88
N VAL A 145 13.98 -7.04 37.64
CA VAL A 145 13.18 -7.09 38.89
C VAL A 145 13.73 -6.15 39.96
N GLU A 146 15.04 -5.91 39.99
CA GLU A 146 15.71 -5.01 40.95
C GLU A 146 15.69 -3.53 40.52
N SER A 147 15.36 -3.23 39.26
CA SER A 147 15.48 -1.90 38.65
C SER A 147 14.58 -0.83 39.27
N GLY A 148 13.42 -1.26 39.80
CA GLY A 148 12.41 -0.36 40.35
C GLY A 148 11.29 0.03 39.39
N VAL A 149 11.28 -0.47 38.15
CA VAL A 149 10.18 -0.33 37.19
C VAL A 149 8.82 -0.70 37.82
N ASP A 150 7.71 -0.08 37.44
CA ASP A 150 6.43 -0.33 38.13
C ASP A 150 5.70 -1.56 37.61
N ILE A 151 5.78 -1.80 36.31
CA ILE A 151 5.10 -2.90 35.64
C ILE A 151 6.10 -3.72 34.82
N ILE A 152 6.06 -5.04 35.02
CA ILE A 152 6.84 -6.03 34.28
C ILE A 152 5.86 -7.09 33.79
N MET A 153 5.75 -7.30 32.48
CA MET A 153 4.84 -8.30 31.91
C MET A 153 5.48 -9.07 30.76
N GLY A 154 5.46 -10.40 30.82
CA GLY A 154 5.91 -11.27 29.74
C GLY A 154 5.99 -12.75 30.14
N GLY A 155 6.84 -13.51 29.45
CA GLY A 155 7.14 -14.91 29.73
C GLY A 155 8.33 -15.14 30.67
N GLY A 156 8.86 -16.36 30.66
CA GLY A 156 10.17 -16.70 31.22
C GLY A 156 10.19 -17.13 32.69
N GLU A 157 9.12 -17.72 33.24
CA GLU A 157 9.03 -18.13 34.66
C GLU A 157 10.28 -18.89 35.17
N ILE A 158 10.90 -19.71 34.31
CA ILE A 158 12.09 -20.50 34.67
C ILE A 158 13.28 -19.64 35.09
N HIS A 159 13.39 -18.39 34.59
CA HIS A 159 14.48 -17.46 34.89
C HIS A 159 14.29 -16.73 36.23
N TYR A 160 13.09 -16.79 36.81
CA TYR A 160 12.77 -16.23 38.12
C TYR A 160 13.01 -17.21 39.27
N LEU A 161 13.01 -18.52 38.97
CA LEU A 161 12.96 -19.58 39.98
C LEU A 161 14.31 -20.31 40.15
N PRO A 162 14.67 -20.72 41.38
CA PRO A 162 15.90 -21.47 41.61
C PRO A 162 15.75 -22.95 41.25
N GLU A 163 16.87 -23.56 40.85
CA GLU A 163 16.96 -25.02 40.62
C GLU A 163 16.31 -25.80 41.77
N GLY A 164 15.50 -26.80 41.43
CA GLY A 164 14.69 -27.59 42.36
C GLY A 164 13.29 -27.04 42.66
N THR A 165 12.91 -25.90 42.08
CA THR A 165 11.58 -25.29 42.23
C THR A 165 10.80 -25.42 40.93
N VAL A 166 9.65 -26.09 40.98
CA VAL A 166 8.75 -26.19 39.81
C VAL A 166 7.77 -25.02 39.86
N GLY A 167 7.74 -24.24 38.78
CA GLY A 167 6.88 -23.09 38.60
C GLY A 167 5.41 -23.45 38.36
N ARG A 168 4.60 -22.42 38.16
CA ARG A 168 3.17 -22.56 37.88
C ARG A 168 2.90 -23.26 36.56
N PHE A 169 3.77 -23.07 35.57
CA PHE A 169 3.63 -23.69 34.24
C PHE A 169 4.20 -25.12 34.17
N GLY A 170 4.69 -25.66 35.30
CA GLY A 170 5.11 -27.07 35.41
C GLY A 170 6.57 -27.35 35.06
N GLU A 171 7.33 -26.30 34.77
CA GLU A 171 8.75 -26.31 34.41
C GLU A 171 9.63 -26.02 35.65
N GLU A 172 10.84 -26.58 35.70
CA GLU A 172 11.77 -26.38 36.81
C GLU A 172 12.61 -25.11 36.57
N GLY A 173 12.70 -24.25 37.59
CA GLY A 173 13.54 -23.06 37.55
C GLY A 173 15.01 -23.38 37.32
N ILE A 174 15.71 -22.47 36.65
CA ILE A 174 17.10 -22.69 36.21
C ILE A 174 18.11 -21.79 36.95
N ARG A 175 17.68 -20.95 37.90
CA ARG A 175 18.63 -20.07 38.60
C ARG A 175 19.55 -20.87 39.53
N THR A 176 20.85 -20.65 39.38
CA THR A 176 21.89 -21.33 40.16
C THR A 176 22.30 -20.59 41.44
N ASP A 177 21.83 -19.36 41.63
CA ASP A 177 22.13 -18.52 42.80
C ASP A 177 21.22 -18.80 44.01
N GLY A 178 20.20 -19.63 43.84
CA GLY A 178 19.25 -20.03 44.88
C GLY A 178 18.20 -18.96 45.21
N ARG A 179 18.07 -17.91 44.40
CA ARG A 179 17.08 -16.84 44.59
C ARG A 179 15.75 -17.18 43.93
N ASN A 180 14.66 -16.69 44.51
CA ASN A 180 13.32 -16.74 43.93
C ASN A 180 12.86 -15.31 43.70
N LEU A 181 12.99 -14.83 42.46
CA LEU A 181 12.72 -13.44 42.11
C LEU A 181 11.22 -13.11 42.18
N ILE A 182 10.34 -14.10 42.03
CA ILE A 182 8.88 -13.89 42.19
C ILE A 182 8.55 -13.54 43.63
N GLU A 183 9.12 -14.27 44.59
CA GLU A 183 8.94 -13.98 46.02
C GLU A 183 9.54 -12.61 46.37
N GLU A 184 10.70 -12.28 45.82
CA GLU A 184 11.34 -10.98 46.04
C GLU A 184 10.52 -9.81 45.44
N ALA A 185 9.94 -9.98 44.25
CA ALA A 185 9.02 -9.00 43.67
C ALA A 185 7.78 -8.79 44.56
N GLN A 186 7.19 -9.87 45.10
CA GLN A 186 6.08 -9.75 46.06
C GLN A 186 6.49 -9.00 47.33
N GLU A 187 7.70 -9.24 47.84
CA GLU A 187 8.25 -8.50 48.98
C GLU A 187 8.46 -7.00 48.66
N ASN A 188 8.74 -6.69 47.39
CA ASN A 188 8.87 -5.33 46.86
C ASN A 188 7.52 -4.68 46.48
N GLY A 189 6.40 -5.36 46.72
CA GLY A 189 5.05 -4.80 46.57
C GLY A 189 4.36 -5.09 45.22
N TYR A 190 4.94 -5.94 44.38
CA TYR A 190 4.31 -6.34 43.13
C TYR A 190 3.11 -7.25 43.37
N THR A 191 2.02 -6.95 42.67
CA THR A 191 0.92 -7.91 42.46
C THR A 191 1.34 -8.86 41.35
N VAL A 192 1.43 -10.15 41.65
CA VAL A 192 1.84 -11.17 40.66
C VAL A 192 0.60 -11.80 40.02
N VAL A 193 0.58 -11.83 38.69
CA VAL A 193 -0.48 -12.45 37.87
C VAL A 193 0.12 -13.41 36.85
N TYR A 194 -0.64 -14.44 36.48
CA TYR A 194 -0.15 -15.53 35.63
C TYR A 194 -1.08 -15.88 34.46
N THR A 195 -2.30 -15.35 34.42
CA THR A 195 -3.28 -15.68 33.39
C THR A 195 -3.97 -14.42 32.88
N ARG A 196 -4.56 -14.50 31.69
CA ARG A 196 -5.41 -13.42 31.14
C ARG A 196 -6.51 -13.02 32.13
N GLU A 197 -7.20 -14.00 32.74
CA GLU A 197 -8.23 -13.71 33.76
C GLU A 197 -7.67 -13.00 35.00
N GLU A 198 -6.47 -13.36 35.46
CA GLU A 198 -5.83 -12.66 36.60
C GLU A 198 -5.44 -11.22 36.22
N LEU A 199 -4.99 -10.99 34.99
CA LEU A 199 -4.67 -9.67 34.46
C LEU A 199 -5.93 -8.79 34.30
N GLU A 200 -6.98 -9.30 33.67
CA GLU A 200 -8.27 -8.61 33.48
C GLU A 200 -8.94 -8.22 34.82
N ASN A 201 -8.67 -8.99 35.88
CA ASN A 201 -9.20 -8.75 37.23
C ASN A 201 -8.20 -8.07 38.16
N LEU A 202 -7.18 -7.40 37.61
CA LEU A 202 -6.25 -6.58 38.41
C LEU A 202 -7.03 -5.59 39.28
N SER A 203 -6.58 -5.44 40.51
CA SER A 203 -7.21 -4.54 41.48
C SER A 203 -6.96 -3.08 41.08
N ASP A 204 -7.98 -2.23 41.20
CA ASP A 204 -7.82 -0.77 41.04
C ASP A 204 -6.75 -0.18 41.98
N ASP A 205 -6.50 -0.82 43.12
CA ASP A 205 -5.46 -0.42 44.09
C ASP A 205 -4.04 -0.97 43.75
N ALA A 206 -3.84 -1.66 42.62
CA ALA A 206 -2.51 -2.15 42.23
C ALA A 206 -1.63 -0.97 41.78
N ASP A 207 -0.44 -0.87 42.37
CA ASP A 207 0.58 0.13 42.03
C ASP A 207 1.77 -0.47 41.28
N LYS A 208 2.10 -1.74 41.55
CA LYS A 208 3.15 -2.50 40.86
C LYS A 208 2.65 -3.87 40.44
N VAL A 209 2.99 -4.30 39.24
CA VAL A 209 2.49 -5.55 38.65
C VAL A 209 3.61 -6.36 38.02
N LEU A 210 3.66 -7.66 38.34
CA LEU A 210 4.52 -8.64 37.70
C LEU A 210 3.64 -9.70 37.03
N GLY A 211 3.50 -9.63 35.72
CA GLY A 211 2.83 -10.62 34.89
C GLY A 211 3.84 -11.64 34.34
N ILE A 212 3.65 -12.91 34.66
CA ILE A 212 4.46 -14.01 34.12
C ILE A 212 3.53 -15.03 33.49
N PHE A 213 3.48 -15.08 32.16
CA PHE A 213 2.42 -15.77 31.42
C PHE A 213 2.85 -17.07 30.76
N ALA A 214 4.13 -17.40 30.77
CA ALA A 214 4.66 -18.66 30.26
C ALA A 214 5.94 -19.09 31.00
N ALA A 215 6.32 -20.35 30.83
CA ALA A 215 7.57 -20.87 31.36
C ALA A 215 8.79 -20.27 30.65
N GLU A 216 8.70 -20.20 29.32
CA GLU A 216 9.61 -19.53 28.38
C GLU A 216 8.78 -18.44 27.67
N ASP A 217 8.75 -18.38 26.34
CA ASP A 217 7.96 -17.41 25.59
C ASP A 217 6.46 -17.70 25.59
N THR A 218 5.63 -16.70 25.27
CA THR A 218 4.18 -16.93 25.14
C THR A 218 3.77 -17.54 23.80
N TYR A 219 4.72 -17.77 22.89
CA TYR A 219 4.53 -18.31 21.54
C TYR A 219 5.53 -19.46 21.25
N ASN A 220 5.35 -20.16 20.13
CA ASN A 220 6.20 -21.28 19.67
C ASN A 220 6.92 -20.92 18.36
N ASP A 221 8.07 -20.27 18.42
CA ASP A 221 8.84 -19.71 17.30
C ASP A 221 9.77 -20.72 16.60
N THR A 222 9.21 -21.81 16.11
CA THR A 222 9.91 -22.70 15.17
C THR A 222 9.20 -22.70 13.81
N THR A 223 9.64 -23.54 12.87
CA THR A 223 8.99 -23.69 11.56
C THR A 223 7.53 -24.13 11.69
N GLU A 224 6.65 -23.76 10.76
CA GLU A 224 5.24 -24.18 10.78
C GLU A 224 5.10 -25.68 10.84
N GLU A 225 5.90 -26.41 10.04
CA GLU A 225 5.83 -27.86 9.96
C GLU A 225 6.19 -28.51 11.30
N ALA A 226 7.20 -27.99 11.99
CA ALA A 226 7.61 -28.50 13.29
C ALA A 226 6.53 -28.27 14.36
N ASN A 227 5.93 -27.08 14.36
CA ASN A 227 4.81 -26.75 15.25
C ASN A 227 3.60 -27.66 14.99
N ILE A 228 3.22 -27.86 13.73
CA ILE A 228 2.13 -28.75 13.34
C ILE A 228 2.43 -30.20 13.74
N GLU A 229 3.65 -30.69 13.54
CA GLU A 229 4.05 -32.04 13.96
C GLU A 229 3.99 -32.21 15.49
N ALA A 230 4.37 -31.18 16.23
CA ALA A 230 4.29 -31.14 17.70
C ALA A 230 2.85 -30.98 18.22
N GLY A 231 1.92 -30.53 17.37
CA GLY A 231 0.54 -30.20 17.75
C GLY A 231 0.44 -28.92 18.57
N LEU A 232 1.31 -27.96 18.27
CA LEU A 232 1.39 -26.63 18.89
C LEU A 232 0.79 -25.58 17.94
N ASP A 233 0.09 -24.61 18.52
CA ASP A 233 -0.32 -23.39 17.81
C ASP A 233 0.83 -22.36 17.88
N SER A 234 0.87 -21.38 16.99
CA SER A 234 1.92 -20.36 17.01
C SER A 234 1.91 -19.54 18.31
N TYR A 235 0.73 -19.27 18.88
CA TYR A 235 0.57 -18.53 20.13
C TYR A 235 -0.01 -19.41 21.26
N GLY A 236 0.60 -19.32 22.45
CA GLY A 236 0.26 -20.11 23.63
C GLY A 236 1.17 -21.33 23.84
N GLN A 237 1.49 -21.64 25.10
CA GLN A 237 2.35 -22.75 25.51
C GLN A 237 1.59 -23.78 26.36
N PRO A 238 2.03 -25.05 26.44
CA PRO A 238 1.47 -26.01 27.37
C PRO A 238 1.46 -25.48 28.81
N GLY A 239 0.28 -25.44 29.44
CA GLY A 239 0.11 -24.87 30.78
C GLY A 239 -0.41 -23.43 30.80
N ASN A 240 -0.36 -22.73 29.66
CA ASN A 240 -1.12 -21.52 29.39
C ASN A 240 -1.36 -21.36 27.89
N GLU A 241 -2.38 -22.03 27.37
CA GLU A 241 -2.68 -22.08 25.93
C GLU A 241 -3.36 -20.79 25.41
N ASN A 242 -3.62 -19.82 26.28
CA ASN A 242 -4.23 -18.54 25.91
C ASN A 242 -3.71 -17.40 26.83
N PRO A 243 -2.41 -17.06 26.73
CA PRO A 243 -1.83 -15.96 27.48
C PRO A 243 -2.39 -14.61 26.99
N PRO A 244 -2.34 -13.53 27.79
CA PRO A 244 -2.79 -12.22 27.34
C PRO A 244 -1.90 -11.68 26.22
N THR A 245 -2.47 -11.01 25.22
CA THR A 245 -1.69 -10.36 24.15
C THR A 245 -0.96 -9.12 24.67
N VAL A 246 0.08 -8.66 23.95
CA VAL A 246 0.78 -7.42 24.33
C VAL A 246 -0.15 -6.21 24.36
N GLY A 247 -1.16 -6.15 23.48
CA GLY A 247 -2.20 -5.12 23.52
C GLY A 247 -3.07 -5.20 24.78
N GLU A 248 -3.44 -6.41 25.22
CA GLU A 248 -4.16 -6.61 26.50
C GLU A 248 -3.29 -6.24 27.72
N MET A 249 -1.99 -6.56 27.67
CA MET A 249 -1.01 -6.17 28.69
C MET A 249 -0.85 -4.63 28.77
N LEU A 250 -0.77 -3.95 27.63
CA LEU A 250 -0.72 -2.49 27.55
C LEU A 250 -2.01 -1.87 28.11
N ALA A 251 -3.17 -2.35 27.66
CA ALA A 251 -4.47 -1.87 28.10
C ALA A 251 -4.67 -2.00 29.63
N ALA A 252 -4.16 -3.07 30.24
CA ALA A 252 -4.19 -3.27 31.68
C ALA A 252 -3.20 -2.35 32.43
N SER A 253 -2.11 -1.93 31.78
CA SER A 253 -1.06 -1.10 32.36
C SER A 253 -1.42 0.39 32.38
N LEU A 254 -2.03 0.89 31.29
CA LEU A 254 -2.32 2.32 31.11
C LEU A 254 -3.13 2.96 32.25
N PRO A 255 -4.19 2.33 32.82
CA PRO A 255 -4.92 2.90 33.95
C PRO A 255 -4.12 3.00 35.26
N ILE A 256 -3.03 2.23 35.40
CA ILE A 256 -2.11 2.28 36.55
C ILE A 256 -1.10 3.41 36.31
N LEU A 257 -0.46 3.41 35.13
CA LEU A 257 0.56 4.39 34.74
C LEU A 257 0.03 5.81 34.71
N ASN A 258 -1.17 6.01 34.15
CA ASN A 258 -1.80 7.33 34.00
C ASN A 258 -2.26 7.98 35.32
N ARG A 259 -1.98 7.36 36.47
CA ARG A 259 -2.21 7.96 37.80
C ARG A 259 -1.07 8.88 38.22
N ASP A 260 0.11 8.73 37.61
CA ASP A 260 1.28 9.52 37.93
C ASP A 260 1.15 10.93 37.34
N GLU A 261 1.40 11.95 38.15
CA GLU A 261 1.31 13.35 37.74
C GLU A 261 2.59 13.85 37.05
N ASP A 262 3.68 13.07 37.12
CA ASP A 262 4.95 13.36 36.45
C ASP A 262 5.04 12.73 35.05
N GLY A 263 4.03 11.95 34.63
CA GLY A 263 3.92 11.22 33.36
C GLY A 263 4.49 9.80 33.43
N PHE A 264 4.49 9.09 32.29
CA PHE A 264 4.98 7.70 32.21
C PHE A 264 5.81 7.38 30.97
N PHE A 265 6.57 6.28 31.03
CA PHE A 265 7.25 5.69 29.89
C PHE A 265 6.98 4.18 29.79
N VAL A 266 6.55 3.74 28.62
CA VAL A 266 6.32 2.33 28.30
C VAL A 266 7.26 1.90 27.18
N VAL A 267 7.89 0.74 27.37
CA VAL A 267 8.54 -0.01 26.30
C VAL A 267 7.80 -1.34 26.15
N LEU A 268 7.30 -1.60 24.95
CA LEU A 268 6.54 -2.79 24.61
C LEU A 268 7.16 -3.45 23.38
N GLU A 269 7.40 -4.75 23.45
CA GLU A 269 7.97 -5.55 22.36
C GLU A 269 7.05 -6.73 22.05
N GLU A 270 6.74 -6.93 20.78
CA GLU A 270 6.15 -8.20 20.29
C GLU A 270 7.25 -8.99 19.61
N GLU A 271 8.07 -9.67 20.42
CA GLU A 271 9.25 -10.43 20.00
C GLU A 271 8.96 -11.43 18.87
N GLY A 272 7.74 -12.00 18.84
CA GLY A 272 7.36 -12.95 17.80
C GLY A 272 7.46 -12.39 16.37
N THR A 273 7.43 -11.06 16.16
CA THR A 273 7.57 -10.51 14.81
C THR A 273 8.97 -10.70 14.22
N ASP A 274 10.01 -10.92 15.03
CA ASP A 274 11.37 -11.24 14.58
C ASP A 274 11.61 -12.77 14.54
N ASN A 275 11.26 -13.46 15.63
CA ASN A 275 11.62 -14.87 15.79
C ASN A 275 10.95 -15.76 14.74
N PHE A 276 9.70 -15.45 14.34
CA PHE A 276 9.00 -16.22 13.34
C PHE A 276 9.62 -16.06 11.94
N PRO A 277 9.83 -14.84 11.39
CA PRO A 277 10.54 -14.68 10.12
C PRO A 277 11.98 -15.20 10.13
N ASN A 278 12.68 -15.16 11.27
CA ASN A 278 14.01 -15.76 11.42
C ASN A 278 14.02 -17.32 11.40
N ASN A 279 12.83 -17.93 11.44
CA ASN A 279 12.62 -19.35 11.09
C ASN A 279 11.89 -19.54 9.75
N ASN A 280 11.63 -18.45 9.04
CA ASN A 280 10.75 -18.36 7.87
C ASN A 280 9.38 -19.00 8.17
N ASN A 281 8.76 -18.57 9.28
CA ASN A 281 7.41 -18.97 9.67
C ASN A 281 6.42 -17.83 9.43
N SER A 282 5.85 -17.83 8.23
CA SER A 282 4.89 -16.83 7.75
C SER A 282 3.63 -16.76 8.61
N ARG A 283 3.07 -17.92 9.01
CA ARG A 283 1.81 -17.92 9.77
C ARG A 283 1.99 -17.33 11.16
N GLY A 284 3.02 -17.76 11.88
CA GLY A 284 3.34 -17.27 13.21
C GLY A 284 3.67 -15.78 13.20
N PHE A 285 4.42 -15.34 12.19
CA PHE A 285 4.72 -13.94 11.95
C PHE A 285 3.45 -13.10 11.80
N ILE A 286 2.53 -13.45 10.88
CA ILE A 286 1.29 -12.69 10.66
C ILE A 286 0.48 -12.61 11.95
N GLU A 287 0.36 -13.71 12.68
CA GLU A 287 -0.34 -13.74 13.98
C GLU A 287 0.34 -12.82 15.01
N ALA A 288 1.68 -12.71 15.01
CA ALA A 288 2.44 -11.81 15.87
C ALA A 288 2.26 -10.34 15.49
N LEU A 289 2.40 -10.01 14.21
CA LEU A 289 2.24 -8.65 13.71
C LEU A 289 0.87 -8.08 14.07
N LEU A 290 -0.20 -8.87 13.92
CA LEU A 290 -1.56 -8.41 14.26
C LEU A 290 -1.74 -8.17 15.77
N ARG A 291 -0.95 -8.80 16.64
CA ARG A 291 -0.91 -8.47 18.07
C ARG A 291 -0.16 -7.17 18.33
N ALA A 292 0.93 -6.92 17.62
CA ALA A 292 1.64 -5.63 17.68
C ALA A 292 0.74 -4.49 17.19
N ASP A 293 0.04 -4.68 16.07
CA ASP A 293 -0.91 -3.72 15.52
C ASP A 293 -2.08 -3.45 16.48
N GLN A 294 -2.60 -4.48 17.15
CA GLN A 294 -3.60 -4.31 18.19
C GLN A 294 -3.07 -3.44 19.36
N ALA A 295 -1.79 -3.58 19.74
CA ALA A 295 -1.19 -2.74 20.78
C ALA A 295 -1.03 -1.27 20.32
N ILE A 296 -0.73 -1.04 19.04
CA ILE A 296 -0.72 0.30 18.43
C ILE A 296 -2.12 0.92 18.54
N GLY A 297 -3.17 0.19 18.17
CA GLY A 297 -4.56 0.63 18.32
C GLY A 297 -4.93 0.97 19.76
N VAL A 298 -4.50 0.17 20.74
CA VAL A 298 -4.69 0.48 22.18
C VAL A 298 -4.01 1.79 22.57
N ALA A 299 -2.80 2.06 22.06
CA ALA A 299 -2.08 3.30 22.33
C ALA A 299 -2.75 4.51 21.67
N GLN A 300 -3.19 4.41 20.41
CA GLN A 300 -3.96 5.46 19.71
C GLN A 300 -5.27 5.76 20.45
N ASP A 301 -6.03 4.74 20.81
CA ASP A 301 -7.27 4.88 21.58
C ASP A 301 -7.03 5.62 22.90
N PHE A 302 -5.91 5.34 23.58
CA PHE A 302 -5.53 6.03 24.80
C PHE A 302 -5.17 7.49 24.55
N ILE A 303 -4.42 7.80 23.50
CA ILE A 303 -4.04 9.17 23.12
C ILE A 303 -5.30 10.00 22.82
N ASP A 304 -6.20 9.47 22.00
CA ASP A 304 -7.37 10.19 21.53
C ASP A 304 -8.44 10.38 22.61
N ASN A 305 -8.63 9.36 23.45
CA ASN A 305 -9.76 9.32 24.36
C ASN A 305 -9.38 9.55 25.83
N THR A 306 -8.10 9.46 26.19
CA THR A 306 -7.65 9.48 27.60
C THR A 306 -6.60 10.55 27.90
N ASP A 307 -5.40 10.49 27.29
CA ASP A 307 -4.34 11.48 27.53
C ASP A 307 -3.58 11.86 26.25
N PRO A 308 -3.93 13.00 25.62
CA PRO A 308 -3.28 13.48 24.40
C PRO A 308 -1.85 14.02 24.64
N ASN A 309 -1.34 14.07 25.88
CA ASN A 309 0.06 14.42 26.14
C ASN A 309 0.99 13.21 26.02
N THR A 310 0.70 12.32 25.09
CA THR A 310 1.41 11.06 24.91
C THR A 310 1.91 10.96 23.48
N LEU A 311 3.19 10.65 23.32
CA LEU A 311 3.79 10.26 22.05
C LEU A 311 3.74 8.73 21.95
N LEU A 312 3.28 8.23 20.81
CA LEU A 312 3.46 6.85 20.39
C LEU A 312 4.53 6.81 19.30
N VAL A 313 5.51 5.91 19.45
CA VAL A 313 6.55 5.66 18.45
C VAL A 313 6.61 4.17 18.16
N THR A 314 6.69 3.82 16.86
CA THR A 314 7.03 2.48 16.40
C THR A 314 8.32 2.52 15.60
N ALA A 315 9.27 1.66 15.94
CA ALA A 315 10.48 1.41 15.15
C ALA A 315 10.91 -0.05 15.33
N ALA A 316 11.30 -0.69 14.24
CA ALA A 316 12.07 -1.93 14.24
C ALA A 316 13.54 -1.58 14.03
N ASP A 317 14.45 -2.45 14.43
CA ASP A 317 15.88 -2.26 14.25
C ASP A 317 16.47 -3.05 13.08
N SER A 318 15.79 -4.09 12.62
CA SER A 318 16.12 -4.92 11.45
C SER A 318 14.88 -5.31 10.62
N ASP A 319 15.10 -5.93 9.46
CA ASP A 319 14.11 -6.61 8.64
C ASP A 319 14.36 -8.13 8.72
N ALA A 320 13.53 -8.84 9.48
CA ALA A 320 13.74 -10.25 9.80
C ALA A 320 13.37 -11.13 8.60
N GLY A 321 14.33 -11.92 8.12
CA GLY A 321 14.17 -12.83 7.00
C GLY A 321 14.01 -12.18 5.61
N GLY A 322 13.88 -10.85 5.53
CA GLY A 322 13.69 -10.13 4.26
C GLY A 322 12.44 -10.61 3.54
N LEU A 323 11.31 -10.56 4.25
CA LEU A 323 10.03 -11.11 3.83
C LEU A 323 9.41 -10.29 2.69
N GLU A 324 8.93 -10.96 1.64
CA GLU A 324 8.16 -10.32 0.56
C GLU A 324 6.89 -11.09 0.19
N VAL A 325 5.87 -10.36 -0.28
CA VAL A 325 4.55 -10.88 -0.65
C VAL A 325 4.41 -10.95 -2.18
N ILE A 326 3.91 -12.09 -2.68
CA ILE A 326 3.70 -12.33 -4.11
C ILE A 326 2.37 -13.04 -4.41
N ASP A 327 1.70 -12.67 -5.49
CA ASP A 327 0.48 -13.33 -5.96
C ASP A 327 0.70 -14.78 -6.42
N THR A 328 -0.36 -15.59 -6.38
CA THR A 328 -0.29 -16.99 -6.83
C THR A 328 -1.63 -17.55 -7.33
N ASP A 329 -1.66 -18.01 -8.58
CA ASP A 329 -2.87 -18.59 -9.20
C ASP A 329 -3.00 -20.12 -9.06
N SER A 330 -2.12 -20.75 -8.28
CA SER A 330 -2.08 -22.20 -8.11
C SER A 330 -2.70 -22.69 -6.81
N ASP A 331 -3.08 -23.98 -6.78
CA ASP A 331 -3.61 -24.64 -5.58
C ASP A 331 -2.58 -24.64 -4.41
N GLU A 332 -1.29 -24.49 -4.71
CA GLU A 332 -0.16 -24.40 -3.77
C GLU A 332 0.77 -23.25 -4.20
N VAL A 333 1.47 -22.60 -3.27
CA VAL A 333 2.34 -21.44 -3.56
C VAL A 333 3.59 -21.77 -4.40
N GLY A 334 4.13 -23.00 -4.30
CA GLY A 334 5.26 -23.44 -5.12
C GLY A 334 6.63 -22.81 -4.78
N THR A 335 7.43 -22.54 -5.81
CA THR A 335 8.80 -22.00 -5.73
C THR A 335 8.97 -20.82 -6.68
N ILE A 336 9.97 -19.99 -6.40
CA ILE A 336 10.39 -18.87 -7.24
C ILE A 336 11.88 -19.02 -7.62
N PRO A 337 12.25 -18.64 -8.85
CA PRO A 337 13.64 -18.63 -9.28
C PRO A 337 14.37 -17.44 -8.66
N VAL A 338 15.54 -17.72 -8.08
CA VAL A 338 16.42 -16.74 -7.44
C VAL A 338 17.87 -16.91 -7.90
N GLN A 339 18.61 -15.81 -7.97
CA GLN A 339 20.05 -15.77 -8.20
C GLN A 339 20.55 -16.57 -9.44
N PRO A 340 19.99 -16.34 -10.65
CA PRO A 340 20.48 -16.92 -11.90
C PRO A 340 21.85 -16.33 -12.30
N THR A 341 22.68 -17.10 -13.03
CA THR A 341 23.92 -16.55 -13.63
C THR A 341 23.90 -16.54 -15.15
N LEU A 342 22.86 -17.11 -15.76
CA LEU A 342 22.64 -17.14 -17.20
C LEU A 342 21.49 -16.20 -17.59
N ALA A 343 21.62 -15.56 -18.75
CA ALA A 343 20.56 -14.71 -19.30
C ALA A 343 19.23 -15.45 -19.55
N ASP A 344 19.26 -16.78 -19.79
CA ASP A 344 18.03 -17.58 -19.93
C ASP A 344 17.48 -18.12 -18.61
N ARG A 345 18.12 -17.74 -17.49
CA ARG A 345 17.80 -18.12 -16.10
C ARG A 345 17.68 -19.63 -15.87
N SER A 346 18.21 -20.45 -16.77
CA SER A 346 18.04 -21.91 -16.71
C SER A 346 18.79 -22.58 -15.56
N ASP A 347 19.63 -21.81 -14.86
CA ASP A 347 20.42 -22.22 -13.71
C ASP A 347 19.99 -21.56 -12.38
N ALA A 348 18.86 -20.83 -12.38
CA ALA A 348 18.28 -20.25 -11.18
C ALA A 348 18.07 -21.31 -10.09
N ILE A 349 18.21 -20.89 -8.83
CA ILE A 349 17.84 -21.71 -7.69
C ILE A 349 16.35 -21.55 -7.44
N GLU A 350 15.66 -22.64 -7.17
CA GLU A 350 14.23 -22.60 -6.81
C GLU A 350 14.09 -22.44 -5.29
N ALA A 351 13.85 -21.21 -4.86
CA ALA A 351 13.53 -20.89 -3.47
C ALA A 351 12.04 -21.14 -3.23
N PRO A 352 11.66 -21.86 -2.17
CA PRO A 352 10.27 -22.16 -1.90
C PRO A 352 9.54 -20.98 -1.27
N LEU A 353 8.25 -20.87 -1.58
CA LEU A 353 7.35 -19.93 -0.94
C LEU A 353 6.58 -20.61 0.20
N ASP A 354 6.10 -19.79 1.13
CA ASP A 354 5.19 -20.19 2.19
C ASP A 354 3.74 -19.88 1.87
N GLY A 355 2.90 -20.86 2.18
CA GLY A 355 1.46 -20.72 2.25
C GLY A 355 0.97 -20.80 3.70
N ARG A 356 -0.32 -21.08 3.90
CA ARG A 356 -0.97 -21.03 5.23
C ARG A 356 -0.36 -21.94 6.28
N ASN A 357 0.32 -23.00 5.86
CA ASN A 357 0.84 -24.04 6.75
C ASN A 357 2.32 -24.34 6.48
N GLY A 358 3.07 -23.34 6.03
CA GLY A 358 4.49 -23.43 5.71
C GLY A 358 4.76 -23.70 4.23
N ARG A 359 5.90 -24.32 3.97
CA ARG A 359 6.54 -24.39 2.67
C ARG A 359 5.70 -25.11 1.63
N THR A 360 5.52 -24.50 0.46
CA THR A 360 4.81 -25.10 -0.71
C THR A 360 3.40 -25.60 -0.39
N THR A 361 2.71 -24.94 0.55
CA THR A 361 1.33 -25.27 0.96
C THR A 361 0.29 -24.40 0.27
N GLU A 362 -0.99 -24.53 0.63
CA GLU A 362 -2.07 -23.71 0.06
C GLU A 362 -1.82 -22.22 0.30
N PRO A 363 -2.06 -21.35 -0.71
CA PRO A 363 -1.88 -19.91 -0.56
C PRO A 363 -2.68 -19.29 0.59
N PHE A 364 -2.14 -18.22 1.16
CA PHE A 364 -2.94 -17.27 1.92
C PHE A 364 -4.00 -16.65 1.00
N ILE A 365 -5.09 -16.12 1.58
CA ILE A 365 -6.15 -15.45 0.84
C ILE A 365 -6.43 -14.14 1.55
N SER A 366 -6.38 -13.03 0.81
CA SER A 366 -6.67 -11.72 1.38
C SER A 366 -8.12 -11.63 1.88
N ALA A 367 -8.37 -10.76 2.85
CA ALA A 367 -9.70 -10.21 3.03
C ALA A 367 -10.13 -9.44 1.76
N PRO A 368 -11.45 -9.26 1.53
CA PRO A 368 -11.92 -8.69 0.29
C PRO A 368 -11.44 -7.25 0.07
N ASN A 369 -11.14 -6.88 -1.18
CA ASN A 369 -10.97 -5.50 -1.62
C ASN A 369 -12.33 -4.75 -1.61
N GLU A 370 -12.34 -3.48 -2.02
CA GLU A 370 -13.56 -2.66 -2.03
C GLU A 370 -14.68 -3.22 -2.93
N ASP A 371 -14.31 -3.96 -3.99
CA ASP A 371 -15.23 -4.65 -4.90
C ASP A 371 -15.65 -6.06 -4.44
N GLY A 372 -15.10 -6.53 -3.32
CA GLY A 372 -15.42 -7.82 -2.73
C GLY A 372 -14.59 -8.99 -3.26
N GLU A 373 -13.52 -8.72 -4.00
CA GLU A 373 -12.57 -9.69 -4.56
C GLU A 373 -11.49 -10.07 -3.56
N GLN A 374 -11.01 -11.31 -3.63
CA GLN A 374 -9.98 -11.83 -2.74
C GLN A 374 -8.85 -12.42 -3.55
N PHE A 375 -7.62 -12.14 -3.15
CA PHE A 375 -6.43 -12.52 -3.90
C PHE A 375 -5.63 -13.59 -3.17
N PRO A 376 -5.30 -14.69 -3.86
CA PRO A 376 -4.35 -15.67 -3.34
C PRO A 376 -2.92 -15.16 -3.41
N PHE A 377 -2.18 -15.33 -2.30
CA PHE A 377 -0.77 -14.93 -2.23
C PHE A 377 0.08 -15.91 -1.41
N GLY A 378 1.38 -15.88 -1.68
CA GLY A 378 2.41 -16.57 -0.91
C GLY A 378 3.43 -15.58 -0.34
N ILE A 379 4.28 -16.10 0.54
CA ILE A 379 5.37 -15.33 1.16
C ILE A 379 6.71 -15.92 0.73
N GLY A 380 7.61 -15.06 0.27
CA GLY A 380 9.01 -15.37 -0.01
C GLY A 380 9.94 -14.76 1.03
N TYR A 381 11.13 -15.33 1.15
CA TYR A 381 12.17 -14.88 2.08
C TYR A 381 13.52 -14.77 1.37
N ALA A 382 14.27 -13.72 1.68
CA ALA A 382 15.65 -13.58 1.21
C ALA A 382 16.61 -14.47 2.03
N GLY A 383 16.25 -14.79 3.28
CA GLY A 383 17.03 -15.62 4.19
C GLY A 383 16.31 -15.90 5.50
N THR A 384 17.00 -16.59 6.41
CA THR A 384 16.62 -16.69 7.83
C THR A 384 17.27 -15.67 8.78
N PRO A 385 18.30 -14.88 8.42
CA PRO A 385 18.82 -13.81 9.30
C PRO A 385 18.07 -12.49 9.18
N ASP A 386 18.45 -11.55 10.04
CA ASP A 386 18.15 -10.13 9.93
C ASP A 386 18.88 -9.47 8.74
N PHE A 387 18.17 -8.58 8.06
CA PHE A 387 18.68 -7.73 6.98
C PHE A 387 18.53 -6.24 7.36
N GLU A 388 19.24 -5.34 6.66
CA GLU A 388 19.02 -3.89 6.83
C GLU A 388 17.60 -3.50 6.38
N GLY A 389 17.14 -4.16 5.30
CA GLY A 389 15.81 -4.04 4.71
C GLY A 389 15.26 -2.64 4.56
N SER A 390 13.93 -2.55 4.54
CA SER A 390 13.20 -1.34 4.18
C SER A 390 12.41 -0.78 5.36
N ILE A 391 13.07 -0.58 6.49
CA ILE A 391 12.42 -0.25 7.76
C ILE A 391 11.82 1.16 7.73
N VAL A 392 10.60 1.30 8.26
CA VAL A 392 9.90 2.58 8.41
C VAL A 392 9.48 2.76 9.86
N ALA A 393 9.97 3.83 10.49
CA ALA A 393 9.48 4.28 11.78
C ALA A 393 8.22 5.13 11.59
N LYS A 394 7.31 5.10 12.57
CA LYS A 394 6.11 5.93 12.59
C LYS A 394 5.85 6.52 13.97
N THR A 395 5.21 7.68 13.98
CA THR A 395 4.82 8.38 15.20
C THR A 395 3.35 8.82 15.17
N TYR A 396 2.76 8.95 16.37
CA TYR A 396 1.39 9.42 16.57
C TYR A 396 1.26 10.18 17.89
N GLY A 397 0.42 11.22 17.93
CA GLY A 397 0.13 11.99 19.13
C GLY A 397 1.09 13.18 19.35
N LEU A 398 1.44 13.44 20.61
CA LEU A 398 2.26 14.59 20.99
C LEU A 398 3.64 14.51 20.32
N ASN A 399 4.11 15.60 19.69
CA ASN A 399 5.44 15.69 19.05
C ASN A 399 5.66 14.69 17.90
N ALA A 400 4.61 14.09 17.35
CA ALA A 400 4.75 13.13 16.25
C ALA A 400 5.43 13.76 15.02
N GLU A 401 5.21 15.06 14.78
CA GLU A 401 5.80 15.84 13.70
C GLU A 401 7.32 16.01 13.79
N GLN A 402 7.96 15.60 14.89
CA GLN A 402 9.40 15.63 15.05
C GLN A 402 10.10 14.50 14.29
N LEU A 403 9.37 13.45 13.86
CA LEU A 403 9.95 12.38 13.05
C LEU A 403 10.28 12.90 11.63
N PRO A 404 11.56 12.91 11.22
CA PRO A 404 11.92 13.31 9.86
C PRO A 404 11.57 12.21 8.83
N PRO A 405 11.44 12.56 7.54
CA PRO A 405 11.15 11.62 6.44
C PRO A 405 12.24 10.55 6.23
N THR A 406 13.47 10.81 6.71
CA THR A 406 14.53 9.83 6.90
C THR A 406 15.17 10.08 8.25
N VAL A 407 15.25 9.06 9.09
CA VAL A 407 15.73 9.13 10.47
C VAL A 407 16.93 8.20 10.67
N ASP A 408 18.01 8.73 11.27
CA ASP A 408 19.06 7.85 11.81
C ASP A 408 18.49 7.10 13.02
N ASN A 409 18.85 5.84 13.22
CA ASN A 409 18.34 5.04 14.34
C ASN A 409 18.44 5.74 15.72
N THR A 410 19.48 6.57 15.94
CA THR A 410 19.63 7.33 17.19
C THR A 410 18.57 8.43 17.38
N GLY A 411 17.94 8.92 16.31
CA GLY A 411 16.88 9.94 16.35
C GLY A 411 15.62 9.48 17.07
N ILE A 412 15.33 8.17 17.10
CA ILE A 412 14.20 7.62 17.86
C ILE A 412 14.35 7.92 19.36
N TYR A 413 15.56 7.75 19.90
CA TYR A 413 15.87 8.11 21.29
C TYR A 413 15.71 9.62 21.53
N GLU A 414 16.15 10.45 20.58
CA GLU A 414 16.10 11.91 20.70
C GLU A 414 14.67 12.43 20.83
N ILE A 415 13.75 11.96 19.98
CA ILE A 415 12.33 12.36 20.00
C ILE A 415 11.65 11.89 21.30
N MET A 416 11.93 10.66 21.75
CA MET A 416 11.43 10.15 23.03
C MET A 416 11.96 10.96 24.22
N TYR A 417 13.26 11.29 24.21
CA TYR A 417 13.90 12.04 25.28
C TYR A 417 13.37 13.47 25.37
N GLU A 418 13.24 14.15 24.23
CA GLU A 418 12.66 15.49 24.17
C GLU A 418 11.24 15.48 24.74
N THR A 419 10.42 14.49 24.35
CA THR A 419 9.04 14.40 24.80
C THR A 419 8.93 14.13 26.30
N LEU A 420 9.72 13.20 26.85
CA LEU A 420 9.69 12.85 28.27
C LEU A 420 10.21 13.98 29.17
N PHE A 421 11.25 14.69 28.74
CA PHE A 421 12.03 15.59 29.60
C PHE A 421 11.99 17.06 29.18
N ASP A 422 11.26 17.42 28.11
CA ASP A 422 11.18 18.79 27.56
C ASP A 422 12.59 19.36 27.31
N THR A 423 13.46 18.50 26.76
CA THR A 423 14.90 18.76 26.60
C THR A 423 15.42 18.15 25.31
N GLU A 424 15.71 19.01 24.33
CA GLU A 424 16.40 18.65 23.09
C GLU A 424 17.85 18.21 23.37
N LEU A 425 18.27 17.15 22.69
CA LEU A 425 19.62 16.62 22.67
C LEU A 425 20.30 16.94 21.33
N PRO A 426 21.62 17.12 21.29
CA PRO A 426 22.32 17.20 20.02
C PRO A 426 22.32 15.83 19.33
N SER A 427 22.20 15.82 18.00
CA SER A 427 22.26 14.58 17.22
C SER A 427 23.56 13.82 17.44
N TYR A 428 23.49 12.49 17.58
CA TYR A 428 24.70 11.65 17.73
C TYR A 428 25.54 11.62 16.44
N VAL A 429 24.86 11.50 15.30
CA VAL A 429 25.48 11.52 13.97
C VAL A 429 25.38 12.93 13.40
N ASP A 430 26.52 13.49 12.96
CA ASP A 430 26.59 14.77 12.22
C ASP A 430 26.27 14.52 10.74
N ALA A 431 25.10 13.96 10.46
CA ALA A 431 24.61 13.70 9.11
C ALA A 431 23.87 14.94 8.58
N PRO A 432 23.86 15.17 7.25
CA PRO A 432 22.92 16.11 6.65
C PRO A 432 21.49 15.73 7.03
N GLU A 433 20.67 16.72 7.37
CA GLU A 433 19.23 16.56 7.59
C GLU A 433 18.47 17.24 6.45
N ALA A 434 17.33 16.67 6.06
CA ALA A 434 16.45 17.25 5.05
C ALA A 434 16.05 18.67 5.46
N ASP A 435 16.42 19.67 4.66
CA ASP A 435 15.90 21.02 4.84
C ASP A 435 14.40 21.02 4.46
N PRO A 436 13.54 21.75 5.18
CA PRO A 436 12.16 21.94 4.77
C PRO A 436 12.11 22.52 3.35
N ALA A 437 11.21 22.00 2.53
CA ALA A 437 11.04 22.49 1.18
C ALA A 437 10.77 24.02 1.17
N PRO A 438 11.27 24.76 0.17
CA PRO A 438 10.98 26.18 0.02
C PRO A 438 9.47 26.45 -0.01
N GLN A 439 9.02 27.45 0.73
CA GLN A 439 7.60 27.80 0.73
C GLN A 439 7.15 28.25 -0.68
N ALA A 440 6.16 27.55 -1.23
CA ALA A 440 5.55 27.92 -2.50
C ALA A 440 4.95 29.33 -2.48
N THR A 441 5.00 30.00 -3.63
CA THR A 441 4.50 31.37 -3.84
C THR A 441 3.14 31.42 -4.54
N GLN A 442 2.69 30.29 -5.08
CA GLN A 442 1.41 30.09 -5.76
C GLN A 442 0.72 28.83 -5.25
N PRO A 443 -0.62 28.73 -5.36
CA PRO A 443 -1.37 27.54 -4.95
C PRO A 443 -1.32 26.39 -5.98
N THR A 444 -0.82 26.65 -7.18
CA THR A 444 -0.66 25.69 -8.28
C THR A 444 0.70 25.91 -8.92
N GLY A 445 1.16 24.92 -9.67
CA GLY A 445 2.52 24.96 -10.20
C GLY A 445 2.85 23.87 -11.20
N ASN A 446 4.08 23.39 -11.09
CA ASN A 446 4.67 22.37 -11.95
C ASN A 446 4.81 21.05 -11.20
N VAL A 447 4.91 19.97 -11.94
CA VAL A 447 5.21 18.64 -11.38
C VAL A 447 6.43 18.05 -12.09
N ILE A 448 7.34 17.49 -11.31
CA ILE A 448 8.39 16.57 -11.74
C ILE A 448 8.11 15.25 -11.03
N PHE A 449 7.58 14.28 -11.76
CA PHE A 449 7.39 12.92 -11.28
C PHE A 449 8.57 12.07 -11.73
N ILE A 450 9.26 11.44 -10.77
CA ILE A 450 10.37 10.53 -11.01
C ILE A 450 9.93 9.14 -10.58
N HIS A 451 9.88 8.19 -11.51
CA HIS A 451 9.55 6.78 -11.30
C HIS A 451 10.84 5.95 -11.35
N PRO A 452 11.49 5.70 -10.20
CA PRO A 452 12.56 4.72 -10.10
C PRO A 452 11.93 3.32 -10.00
N ASP A 453 11.67 2.69 -11.15
CA ASP A 453 10.90 1.45 -11.27
C ASP A 453 11.46 0.34 -10.35
N GLY A 454 10.59 -0.36 -9.64
CA GLY A 454 10.97 -1.48 -8.78
C GLY A 454 11.75 -1.14 -7.51
N THR A 455 11.85 0.14 -7.09
CA THR A 455 12.72 0.51 -5.95
C THR A 455 12.04 0.57 -4.58
N SER A 456 12.80 0.14 -3.57
CA SER A 456 12.45 0.23 -2.14
C SER A 456 13.58 0.87 -1.33
N PRO A 457 13.38 1.23 -0.05
CA PRO A 457 14.44 1.78 0.79
C PRO A 457 15.71 0.90 0.86
N ALA A 458 15.61 -0.42 0.72
CA ALA A 458 16.76 -1.32 0.64
C ALA A 458 17.64 -1.07 -0.60
N HIS A 459 17.03 -0.74 -1.75
CA HIS A 459 17.72 -0.33 -2.96
C HIS A 459 18.54 0.95 -2.73
N TYR A 460 17.91 1.95 -2.09
CA TYR A 460 18.58 3.20 -1.70
C TYR A 460 19.64 2.97 -0.62
N ALA A 461 19.46 2.03 0.31
CA ALA A 461 20.47 1.69 1.31
C ALA A 461 21.75 1.15 0.67
N ALA A 462 21.64 0.22 -0.28
CA ALA A 462 22.79 -0.29 -1.03
C ALA A 462 23.53 0.83 -1.77
N GLY A 463 22.80 1.70 -2.48
CA GLY A 463 23.35 2.89 -3.13
C GLY A 463 24.04 3.85 -2.15
N ARG A 464 23.39 4.15 -1.03
CA ARG A 464 23.87 5.06 0.03
C ARG A 464 25.18 4.55 0.63
N PHE A 465 25.24 3.26 0.95
CA PHE A 465 26.45 2.66 1.53
C PHE A 465 27.64 2.79 0.59
N ILE A 466 27.46 2.58 -0.71
CA ILE A 466 28.54 2.71 -1.70
C ILE A 466 28.97 4.16 -1.90
N GLU A 467 28.03 5.08 -2.11
CA GLU A 467 28.32 6.44 -2.55
C GLU A 467 28.61 7.40 -1.40
N LYS A 468 27.87 7.31 -0.29
CA LYS A 468 27.92 8.27 0.82
C LYS A 468 28.39 7.66 2.14
N GLY A 469 28.37 6.33 2.26
CA GLY A 469 28.62 5.61 3.50
C GLY A 469 27.36 5.54 4.36
N PRO A 470 27.37 4.77 5.45
CA PRO A 470 26.15 4.45 6.19
C PRO A 470 25.56 5.63 6.97
N ASP A 471 26.38 6.60 7.39
CA ASP A 471 25.91 7.86 7.97
C ASP A 471 25.51 8.91 6.89
N GLY A 472 25.79 8.63 5.62
CA GLY A 472 25.56 9.56 4.54
C GLY A 472 24.09 9.75 4.19
N ARG A 473 23.81 10.69 3.29
CA ARG A 473 22.47 10.91 2.73
C ARG A 473 22.58 11.04 1.21
N LEU A 474 21.77 10.25 0.52
CA LEU A 474 21.44 10.44 -0.90
C LEU A 474 20.46 11.61 -1.04
N ASN A 475 20.23 12.12 -2.26
CA ASN A 475 19.22 13.16 -2.46
C ASN A 475 17.81 12.67 -2.10
N TRP A 476 17.50 11.40 -2.37
CA TRP A 476 16.25 10.76 -1.94
C TRP A 476 16.07 10.80 -0.41
N ASP A 477 17.15 10.68 0.36
CA ASP A 477 17.09 10.80 1.83
C ASP A 477 16.78 12.23 2.30
N MET A 478 17.03 13.23 1.45
CA MET A 478 16.90 14.65 1.75
C MET A 478 15.56 15.25 1.31
N MET A 479 14.68 14.45 0.69
CA MET A 479 13.31 14.86 0.38
C MET A 479 12.50 15.10 1.66
N SER A 480 11.53 16.01 1.63
CA SER A 480 10.93 16.59 2.86
C SER A 480 9.84 15.74 3.49
N ASP A 481 9.19 14.88 2.70
CA ASP A 481 8.02 14.11 3.13
C ASP A 481 8.11 12.67 2.61
N ALA A 482 7.60 11.71 3.37
CA ALA A 482 7.66 10.28 3.06
C ALA A 482 6.36 9.57 3.44
N GLY A 483 6.00 8.55 2.64
CA GLY A 483 4.82 7.72 2.87
C GLY A 483 5.02 6.31 2.34
N VAL A 484 4.55 5.32 3.10
CA VAL A 484 4.50 3.92 2.64
C VAL A 484 3.52 3.81 1.49
N TYR A 485 3.93 3.27 0.36
CA TYR A 485 3.12 3.17 -0.85
C TYR A 485 2.40 1.81 -0.90
N LEU A 486 1.09 1.82 -1.13
CA LEU A 486 0.28 0.61 -1.28
C LEU A 486 -0.02 0.36 -2.76
N GLY A 487 0.66 -0.62 -3.34
CA GLY A 487 0.72 -0.82 -4.79
C GLY A 487 -0.36 -1.68 -5.43
N HIS A 488 -1.29 -2.28 -4.68
CA HIS A 488 -2.24 -3.23 -5.26
C HIS A 488 -3.13 -2.62 -6.33
N ILE A 489 -3.58 -3.47 -7.26
CA ILE A 489 -4.40 -3.09 -8.41
C ILE A 489 -5.73 -3.85 -8.37
N ASP A 490 -6.55 -3.72 -9.41
CA ASP A 490 -7.94 -4.21 -9.41
C ASP A 490 -8.01 -5.73 -9.22
N ASP A 491 -7.12 -6.48 -9.87
CA ASP A 491 -7.18 -7.94 -9.98
C ASP A 491 -6.06 -8.70 -9.24
N GLN A 492 -5.13 -8.02 -8.56
CA GLN A 492 -4.03 -8.65 -7.82
C GLN A 492 -3.33 -7.73 -6.80
N ILE A 493 -2.55 -8.30 -5.88
CA ILE A 493 -1.87 -7.59 -4.79
C ILE A 493 -0.57 -6.91 -5.26
N VAL A 494 0.20 -7.55 -6.13
CA VAL A 494 1.44 -7.02 -6.70
C VAL A 494 1.11 -6.21 -7.94
N SER A 495 1.58 -4.97 -8.04
CA SER A 495 1.45 -4.19 -9.28
C SER A 495 2.34 -4.77 -10.38
N THR A 496 1.95 -4.55 -11.65
CA THR A 496 2.88 -4.64 -12.79
C THR A 496 3.32 -3.24 -13.19
N SER A 497 4.42 -3.12 -13.96
CA SER A 497 4.89 -1.80 -14.41
C SER A 497 3.82 -1.03 -15.20
N ASN A 498 3.10 -1.74 -16.08
CA ASN A 498 2.05 -1.12 -16.88
C ASN A 498 0.81 -0.72 -16.07
N ALA A 499 0.34 -1.57 -15.15
CA ALA A 499 -0.81 -1.24 -14.32
C ALA A 499 -0.47 -0.11 -13.33
N GLY A 500 0.73 -0.12 -12.75
CA GLY A 500 1.24 0.93 -11.85
C GLY A 500 1.32 2.29 -12.56
N ALA A 501 1.89 2.30 -13.77
CA ALA A 501 1.93 3.51 -14.60
C ALA A 501 0.52 4.02 -14.96
N VAL A 502 -0.45 3.14 -15.22
CA VAL A 502 -1.85 3.53 -15.42
C VAL A 502 -2.44 4.15 -14.15
N VAL A 503 -2.14 3.62 -12.97
CA VAL A 503 -2.56 4.27 -11.72
C VAL A 503 -1.99 5.68 -11.61
N HIS A 504 -0.71 5.89 -11.91
CA HIS A 504 -0.10 7.22 -11.82
C HIS A 504 -0.62 8.19 -12.90
N ALA A 505 -0.95 7.68 -14.10
CA ALA A 505 -1.40 8.48 -15.23
C ALA A 505 -2.91 8.77 -15.23
N PHE A 506 -3.73 7.87 -14.66
CA PHE A 506 -5.20 7.97 -14.65
C PHE A 506 -5.79 8.14 -13.25
N GLY A 507 -5.09 7.75 -12.18
CA GLY A 507 -5.63 7.78 -10.82
C GLY A 507 -6.65 6.69 -10.54
N THR A 508 -6.63 5.61 -11.32
CA THR A 508 -7.59 4.50 -11.24
C THR A 508 -6.83 3.18 -11.26
N LYS A 509 -7.23 2.24 -10.42
CA LYS A 509 -6.67 0.89 -10.35
C LYS A 509 -7.17 0.08 -11.54
N PRO A 510 -6.30 -0.36 -12.45
CA PRO A 510 -6.71 -1.18 -13.58
C PRO A 510 -6.43 -2.67 -13.30
N TYR A 511 -6.79 -3.54 -14.24
CA TYR A 511 -6.29 -4.91 -14.26
C TYR A 511 -4.79 -4.96 -14.65
N ALA A 512 -4.10 -6.04 -14.27
CA ALA A 512 -2.65 -6.21 -14.38
C ALA A 512 -2.04 -6.01 -15.77
N GLY A 513 -2.81 -6.25 -16.84
CA GLY A 513 -2.35 -6.13 -18.22
C GLY A 513 -2.64 -4.79 -18.89
N SER A 514 -3.21 -3.82 -18.17
CA SER A 514 -3.66 -2.56 -18.73
C SER A 514 -2.49 -1.65 -19.15
N TYR A 515 -2.64 -1.03 -20.32
CA TYR A 515 -1.85 0.12 -20.79
C TYR A 515 -2.82 1.23 -21.20
N GLY A 516 -3.66 1.69 -20.27
CA GLY A 516 -4.68 2.73 -20.52
C GLY A 516 -6.05 2.24 -21.01
N LEU A 517 -6.20 0.93 -21.22
CA LEU A 517 -7.45 0.26 -21.61
C LEU A 517 -7.92 -0.74 -20.55
N ASP A 518 -9.23 -1.00 -20.45
CA ASP A 518 -9.83 -2.07 -19.64
C ASP A 518 -9.73 -3.45 -20.33
N GLU A 519 -10.11 -4.53 -19.64
CA GLU A 519 -10.03 -5.90 -20.19
C GLU A 519 -10.87 -6.10 -21.48
N ALA A 520 -11.88 -5.27 -21.69
CA ALA A 520 -12.73 -5.29 -22.86
C ALA A 520 -12.20 -4.40 -24.01
N GLY A 521 -11.06 -3.73 -23.80
CA GLY A 521 -10.43 -2.82 -24.75
C GLY A 521 -11.09 -1.44 -24.81
N ASN A 522 -11.85 -1.03 -23.79
CA ASN A 522 -12.37 0.32 -23.69
C ASN A 522 -11.39 1.23 -22.94
N PRO A 523 -11.33 2.54 -23.26
CA PRO A 523 -10.48 3.46 -22.54
C PRO A 523 -10.81 3.57 -21.05
N ILE A 524 -9.78 3.56 -20.20
CA ILE A 524 -9.91 3.80 -18.76
C ILE A 524 -10.42 5.23 -18.54
N VAL A 525 -11.33 5.40 -17.57
CA VAL A 525 -11.78 6.71 -17.13
C VAL A 525 -10.86 7.17 -16.03
N SER A 526 -10.15 8.28 -16.23
CA SER A 526 -9.31 8.84 -15.18
C SER A 526 -10.14 9.34 -14.00
N LEU A 527 -9.50 9.50 -12.85
CA LEU A 527 -10.13 9.97 -11.61
C LEU A 527 -10.73 11.37 -11.76
N SER A 528 -10.27 12.17 -12.73
CA SER A 528 -10.87 13.45 -13.13
C SER A 528 -12.22 13.29 -13.88
N GLY A 529 -12.63 12.07 -14.19
CA GLY A 529 -13.86 11.71 -14.88
C GLY A 529 -13.76 11.69 -16.40
N LYS A 530 -12.55 11.84 -16.97
CA LYS A 530 -12.34 11.91 -18.44
C LYS A 530 -12.01 10.53 -19.02
N PRO A 531 -12.83 9.98 -19.92
CA PRO A 531 -12.55 8.70 -20.57
C PRO A 531 -11.37 8.78 -21.53
N GLY A 532 -10.38 7.90 -21.36
CA GLY A 532 -9.21 7.78 -22.22
C GLY A 532 -8.34 9.04 -22.23
N THR A 533 -8.20 9.70 -21.07
CA THR A 533 -7.38 10.91 -20.97
C THR A 533 -6.53 10.85 -19.71
N THR A 534 -5.22 10.89 -19.90
CA THR A 534 -4.24 10.90 -18.80
C THR A 534 -4.09 12.29 -18.19
N ILE A 535 -3.51 12.37 -16.99
CA ILE A 535 -3.11 13.65 -16.39
C ILE A 535 -2.12 14.46 -17.25
N MET A 536 -1.26 13.80 -18.03
CA MET A 536 -0.34 14.50 -18.92
C MET A 536 -1.03 15.07 -20.16
N GLU A 537 -1.99 14.35 -20.73
CA GLU A 537 -2.83 14.88 -21.81
C GLU A 537 -3.68 16.04 -21.32
N GLU A 538 -4.23 15.97 -20.10
CA GLU A 538 -4.92 17.10 -19.48
C GLU A 538 -3.99 18.31 -19.26
N ALA A 539 -2.70 18.07 -18.93
CA ALA A 539 -1.71 19.13 -18.82
C ALA A 539 -1.45 19.80 -20.18
N ILE A 540 -1.33 19.00 -21.26
CA ILE A 540 -1.23 19.52 -22.64
C ILE A 540 -2.47 20.34 -23.01
N GLU A 541 -3.68 19.84 -22.72
CA GLU A 541 -4.94 20.55 -22.97
C GLU A 541 -5.04 21.88 -22.20
N ALA A 542 -4.49 21.91 -20.99
CA ALA A 542 -4.39 23.12 -20.17
C ALA A 542 -3.31 24.10 -20.66
N GLY A 543 -2.54 23.74 -21.69
CA GLY A 543 -1.50 24.57 -22.29
C GLY A 543 -0.15 24.48 -21.58
N LYS A 544 0.05 23.53 -20.67
CA LYS A 544 1.34 23.30 -20.00
C LYS A 544 2.29 22.56 -20.93
N ALA A 545 3.58 22.88 -20.82
CA ALA A 545 4.62 22.10 -21.51
C ALA A 545 4.82 20.74 -20.84
N VAL A 546 5.12 19.70 -21.62
CA VAL A 546 5.35 18.36 -21.06
C VAL A 546 6.65 17.72 -21.55
N ALA A 547 7.23 16.87 -20.70
CA ALA A 547 8.43 16.10 -21.00
C ALA A 547 8.29 14.64 -20.52
N VAL A 548 8.74 13.72 -21.36
CA VAL A 548 8.94 12.30 -21.01
C VAL A 548 10.42 11.93 -21.16
N ILE A 549 10.98 11.30 -20.14
CA ILE A 549 12.39 10.94 -20.04
C ILE A 549 12.49 9.49 -19.56
N ASN A 550 13.22 8.65 -20.28
CA ASN A 550 13.40 7.24 -19.91
C ASN A 550 14.87 6.80 -20.06
N SER A 551 15.38 5.98 -19.13
CA SER A 551 16.67 5.30 -19.33
C SER A 551 16.57 4.12 -20.31
N GLY A 552 15.40 3.49 -20.44
CA GLY A 552 15.05 2.50 -21.46
C GLY A 552 14.52 3.11 -22.75
N PHE A 553 13.81 2.34 -23.57
CA PHE A 553 13.06 2.88 -24.70
C PHE A 553 11.79 3.64 -24.24
N ILE A 554 11.37 4.65 -25.01
CA ILE A 554 10.36 5.62 -24.54
C ILE A 554 8.95 5.06 -24.31
N ALA A 555 8.67 3.88 -24.86
CA ALA A 555 7.38 3.20 -24.76
C ALA A 555 7.30 2.27 -23.54
N GLU A 556 8.34 2.21 -22.70
CA GLU A 556 8.22 1.57 -21.40
C GLU A 556 7.12 2.24 -20.56
N PRO A 557 6.40 1.48 -19.71
CA PRO A 557 5.12 1.93 -19.20
C PRO A 557 5.15 3.18 -18.34
N GLY A 558 6.12 3.35 -17.42
CA GLY A 558 6.15 4.49 -16.50
C GLY A 558 6.33 5.84 -17.18
N THR A 559 6.67 5.87 -18.48
CA THR A 559 6.61 7.07 -19.32
C THR A 559 5.55 6.99 -20.41
N GLY A 560 5.43 5.87 -21.11
CA GLY A 560 4.61 5.79 -22.32
C GLY A 560 3.10 5.82 -22.06
N VAL A 561 2.63 5.26 -20.93
CA VAL A 561 1.20 5.28 -20.55
C VAL A 561 0.67 6.69 -20.39
N PHE A 562 1.53 7.67 -20.04
CA PHE A 562 1.11 9.06 -19.90
C PHE A 562 0.71 9.72 -21.23
N LEU A 563 1.09 9.16 -22.39
CA LEU A 563 0.85 9.77 -23.71
C LEU A 563 0.31 8.78 -24.74
N SER A 564 -0.05 7.57 -24.33
CA SER A 564 -0.48 6.49 -25.21
C SER A 564 -1.34 5.48 -24.46
N ASP A 565 -2.27 4.86 -25.19
CA ASP A 565 -3.00 3.68 -24.75
C ASP A 565 -2.84 2.54 -25.75
N ALA A 566 -2.80 1.29 -25.26
CA ALA A 566 -2.59 0.12 -26.12
C ALA A 566 -3.31 -1.13 -25.60
N GLU A 567 -3.81 -1.97 -26.53
CA GLU A 567 -4.34 -3.30 -26.19
C GLU A 567 -3.24 -4.24 -25.66
N ASN A 568 -1.99 -4.00 -26.05
CA ASN A 568 -0.85 -4.81 -25.66
C ASN A 568 0.40 -3.93 -25.50
N ARG A 569 1.01 -3.96 -24.31
CA ARG A 569 2.28 -3.24 -24.04
C ARG A 569 3.41 -3.59 -25.00
N GLY A 570 3.35 -4.76 -25.64
CA GLY A 570 4.31 -5.20 -26.66
C GLY A 570 4.20 -4.48 -28.00
N ASP A 571 3.18 -3.64 -28.22
CA ASP A 571 3.01 -2.85 -29.45
C ASP A 571 3.87 -1.57 -29.43
N VAL A 572 5.13 -1.72 -29.02
CA VAL A 572 6.12 -0.66 -28.75
C VAL A 572 6.24 0.35 -29.89
N ALA A 573 6.17 -0.10 -31.15
CA ALA A 573 6.26 0.79 -32.31
C ALA A 573 5.03 1.70 -32.46
N GLU A 574 3.83 1.22 -32.12
CA GLU A 574 2.60 2.02 -32.14
C GLU A 574 2.61 3.04 -31.01
N ILE A 575 2.94 2.58 -29.79
CA ILE A 575 3.10 3.45 -28.61
C ILE A 575 4.14 4.56 -28.87
N THR A 576 5.30 4.21 -29.45
CA THR A 576 6.35 5.19 -29.82
C THR A 576 5.82 6.24 -30.81
N GLU A 577 4.91 5.86 -31.72
CA GLU A 577 4.30 6.82 -32.64
C GLU A 577 3.40 7.81 -31.91
N GLU A 578 2.55 7.33 -31.01
CA GLU A 578 1.64 8.16 -30.23
C GLU A 578 2.43 9.16 -29.39
N ILE A 579 3.48 8.72 -28.70
CA ILE A 579 4.37 9.59 -27.91
C ILE A 579 5.00 10.69 -28.79
N VAL A 580 5.54 10.34 -29.97
CA VAL A 580 6.16 11.33 -30.90
C VAL A 580 5.14 12.34 -31.42
N THR A 581 3.87 11.96 -31.54
CA THR A 581 2.81 12.80 -32.10
C THR A 581 1.91 13.46 -31.06
N SER A 582 2.09 13.13 -29.78
CA SER A 582 1.32 13.60 -28.62
C SER A 582 1.30 15.12 -28.45
N GLY A 583 2.38 15.78 -28.88
CA GLY A 583 2.57 17.21 -28.68
C GLY A 583 3.58 17.56 -27.60
N ALA A 584 4.23 16.60 -26.93
CA ALA A 584 5.28 16.85 -25.94
C ALA A 584 6.42 17.76 -26.46
N GLU A 585 7.04 18.55 -25.60
CA GLU A 585 8.18 19.41 -25.98
C GLU A 585 9.49 18.63 -25.94
N VAL A 586 9.59 17.69 -25.00
CA VAL A 586 10.82 16.94 -24.73
C VAL A 586 10.51 15.45 -24.68
N ILE A 587 11.21 14.68 -25.50
CA ILE A 587 11.15 13.22 -25.54
C ILE A 587 12.58 12.70 -25.53
N LEU A 588 13.03 12.04 -24.44
CA LEU A 588 14.42 11.62 -24.27
C LEU A 588 14.48 10.16 -23.81
N GLY A 589 15.10 9.28 -24.60
CA GLY A 589 15.29 7.87 -24.21
C GLY A 589 16.03 7.03 -25.25
N GLY A 590 15.86 5.72 -25.19
CA GLY A 590 16.37 4.73 -26.14
C GLY A 590 15.42 4.36 -27.28
N GLY A 591 15.65 3.21 -27.90
CA GLY A 591 14.69 2.53 -28.77
C GLY A 591 14.72 2.90 -30.26
N GLU A 592 15.86 3.34 -30.83
CA GLU A 592 15.97 3.75 -32.25
C GLU A 592 15.29 2.79 -33.24
N ILE A 593 15.30 1.48 -32.97
CA ILE A 593 14.70 0.47 -33.85
C ILE A 593 13.18 0.64 -34.01
N HIS A 594 12.48 1.20 -33.01
CA HIS A 594 11.02 1.42 -33.01
C HIS A 594 10.59 2.65 -33.82
N TYR A 595 11.54 3.54 -34.12
CA TYR A 595 11.31 4.72 -34.95
C TYR A 595 11.51 4.46 -36.44
N LEU A 596 12.24 3.40 -36.79
CA LEU A 596 12.74 3.17 -38.14
C LEU A 596 12.02 2.01 -38.85
N PRO A 597 11.80 2.12 -40.18
CA PRO A 597 11.16 1.05 -40.94
C PRO A 597 12.13 -0.07 -41.28
N GLN A 598 11.60 -1.29 -41.40
CA GLN A 598 12.34 -2.46 -41.90
C GLN A 598 13.13 -2.12 -43.18
N GLY A 599 14.38 -2.53 -43.23
CA GLY A 599 15.34 -2.20 -44.28
C GLY A 599 16.20 -0.95 -44.03
N THR A 600 15.95 -0.22 -42.94
CA THR A 600 16.72 0.99 -42.55
C THR A 600 17.59 0.68 -41.35
N VAL A 601 18.90 0.85 -41.49
CA VAL A 601 19.85 0.71 -40.37
C VAL A 601 20.07 2.07 -39.74
N GLY A 602 19.78 2.18 -38.45
CA GLY A 602 19.91 3.40 -37.66
C GLY A 602 21.36 3.80 -37.36
N ARG A 603 21.52 4.84 -36.56
CA ARG A 603 22.81 5.35 -36.09
C ARG A 603 23.55 4.35 -35.23
N PHE A 604 22.83 3.56 -34.44
CA PHE A 604 23.41 2.56 -33.52
C PHE A 604 23.70 1.21 -34.20
N GLY A 605 23.43 1.09 -35.50
CA GLY A 605 23.87 -0.05 -36.31
C GLY A 605 22.87 -1.21 -36.40
N GLU A 606 21.70 -1.04 -35.81
CA GLU A 606 20.60 -2.01 -35.82
C GLU A 606 19.54 -1.66 -36.88
N GLU A 607 18.86 -2.67 -37.42
CA GLU A 607 17.82 -2.49 -38.44
C GLU A 607 16.48 -2.17 -37.75
N GLY A 608 15.81 -1.11 -38.22
CA GLY A 608 14.48 -0.74 -37.73
C GLY A 608 13.45 -1.84 -37.93
N ILE A 609 12.46 -1.90 -37.05
CA ILE A 609 11.50 -2.99 -37.00
C ILE A 609 10.10 -2.62 -37.48
N ARG A 610 9.81 -1.32 -37.73
CA ARG A 610 8.45 -0.90 -38.13
C ARG A 610 8.04 -1.51 -39.47
N GLU A 611 6.84 -2.09 -39.50
CA GLU A 611 6.27 -2.77 -40.68
C GLU A 611 5.47 -1.83 -41.61
N ASP A 612 5.08 -0.67 -41.11
CA ASP A 612 4.27 0.34 -41.82
C ASP A 612 5.06 1.16 -42.86
N GLY A 613 6.39 1.04 -42.86
CA GLY A 613 7.29 1.76 -43.76
C GLY A 613 7.54 3.22 -43.39
N ARG A 614 7.14 3.65 -42.18
CA ARG A 614 7.32 5.02 -41.67
C ARG A 614 8.65 5.20 -40.96
N ASN A 615 9.14 6.44 -40.97
CA ASN A 615 10.36 6.85 -40.27
C ASN A 615 9.99 7.98 -39.31
N LEU A 616 9.74 7.63 -38.05
CA LEU A 616 9.27 8.58 -37.04
C LEU A 616 10.33 9.64 -36.70
N ILE A 617 11.61 9.36 -36.91
CA ILE A 617 12.68 10.37 -36.72
C ILE A 617 12.53 11.50 -37.75
N GLU A 618 12.26 11.16 -39.00
CA GLU A 618 12.00 12.16 -40.05
C GLU A 618 10.70 12.92 -39.78
N GLU A 619 9.65 12.22 -39.32
CA GLU A 619 8.37 12.85 -38.95
C GLU A 619 8.53 13.82 -37.76
N ALA A 620 9.29 13.45 -36.72
CA ALA A 620 9.61 14.33 -35.61
C ALA A 620 10.36 15.60 -36.07
N GLN A 621 11.31 15.47 -37.00
CA GLN A 621 11.99 16.65 -37.58
C GLN A 621 11.00 17.57 -38.32
N GLU A 622 10.00 17.00 -39.00
CA GLU A 622 8.93 17.78 -39.64
C GLU A 622 8.00 18.46 -38.63
N LEU A 623 7.81 17.85 -37.45
CA LEU A 623 7.10 18.43 -36.30
C LEU A 623 7.93 19.49 -35.55
N GLY A 624 9.19 19.69 -35.92
CA GLY A 624 10.05 20.76 -35.39
C GLY A 624 11.01 20.31 -34.28
N TYR A 625 11.11 19.02 -33.99
CA TYR A 625 12.05 18.51 -33.02
C TYR A 625 13.50 18.67 -33.50
N THR A 626 14.35 19.14 -32.58
CA THR A 626 15.79 18.99 -32.70
C THR A 626 16.14 17.55 -32.29
N VAL A 627 16.65 16.74 -33.22
CA VAL A 627 17.02 15.35 -32.92
C VAL A 627 18.48 15.25 -32.48
N VAL A 628 18.71 14.60 -31.33
CA VAL A 628 20.05 14.36 -30.75
C VAL A 628 20.24 12.88 -30.43
N TYR A 629 21.49 12.42 -30.44
CA TYR A 629 21.82 11.00 -30.28
C TYR A 629 22.93 10.72 -29.26
N THR A 630 23.59 11.74 -28.72
CA THR A 630 24.71 11.57 -27.79
C THR A 630 24.61 12.56 -26.64
N ARG A 631 25.28 12.24 -25.53
CA ARG A 631 25.43 13.15 -24.39
C ARG A 631 25.96 14.52 -24.84
N GLU A 632 27.00 14.56 -25.67
CA GLU A 632 27.56 15.82 -26.19
C GLU A 632 26.54 16.60 -27.04
N GLU A 633 25.72 15.94 -27.85
CA GLU A 633 24.67 16.61 -28.64
C GLU A 633 23.57 17.20 -27.73
N LEU A 634 23.19 16.49 -26.66
CA LEU A 634 22.22 16.95 -25.66
C LEU A 634 22.75 18.13 -24.83
N GLU A 635 23.97 18.05 -24.32
CA GLU A 635 24.61 19.13 -23.55
C GLU A 635 24.79 20.43 -24.36
N ASN A 636 24.85 20.33 -25.70
CA ASN A 636 25.06 21.44 -26.60
C ASN A 636 23.79 21.88 -27.35
N LEU A 637 22.60 21.58 -26.82
CA LEU A 637 21.34 22.12 -27.33
C LEU A 637 21.38 23.65 -27.39
N GLY A 638 20.79 24.22 -28.44
CA GLY A 638 20.71 25.67 -28.59
C GLY A 638 19.77 26.32 -27.58
N GLU A 639 20.07 27.54 -27.14
CA GLU A 639 19.18 28.30 -26.23
C GLU A 639 17.77 28.51 -26.82
N ASP A 640 17.67 28.57 -28.16
CA ASP A 640 16.43 28.73 -28.91
C ASP A 640 15.70 27.38 -29.19
N THR A 641 16.17 26.26 -28.64
CA THR A 641 15.47 24.96 -28.78
C THR A 641 14.10 25.03 -28.09
N GLU A 642 13.05 24.71 -28.85
CA GLU A 642 11.66 24.63 -28.38
C GLU A 642 11.19 23.18 -28.23
N LYS A 643 11.65 22.27 -29.10
CA LYS A 643 11.37 20.83 -29.03
C LYS A 643 12.61 19.99 -29.25
N VAL A 644 12.76 18.89 -28.50
CA VAL A 644 13.90 17.96 -28.61
C VAL A 644 13.44 16.50 -28.56
N LEU A 645 13.98 15.70 -29.48
CA LEU A 645 13.87 14.24 -29.48
C LEU A 645 15.28 13.67 -29.32
N GLY A 646 15.55 13.05 -28.17
CA GLY A 646 16.80 12.37 -27.86
C GLY A 646 16.63 10.86 -27.99
N ILE A 647 17.42 10.23 -28.87
CA ILE A 647 17.43 8.78 -29.07
C ILE A 647 18.85 8.28 -28.83
N PHE A 648 19.10 7.65 -27.69
CA PHE A 648 20.46 7.42 -27.18
C PHE A 648 20.95 5.97 -27.33
N ALA A 649 20.08 5.03 -27.71
CA ALA A 649 20.44 3.64 -27.96
C ALA A 649 19.53 3.00 -29.02
N ALA A 650 19.94 1.84 -29.53
CA ALA A 650 19.12 1.04 -30.45
C ALA A 650 17.87 0.48 -29.75
N GLU A 651 18.08 -0.02 -28.54
CA GLU A 651 17.10 -0.49 -27.56
C GLU A 651 17.31 0.37 -26.29
N ASP A 652 17.53 -0.22 -25.12
CA ASP A 652 17.75 0.51 -23.86
C ASP A 652 19.14 1.12 -23.73
N THR A 653 19.32 2.07 -22.83
CA THR A 653 20.65 2.68 -22.59
C THR A 653 21.55 1.84 -21.68
N TYR A 654 21.06 0.70 -21.19
CA TYR A 654 21.74 -0.23 -20.28
C TYR A 654 21.66 -1.68 -20.77
N ASN A 655 22.38 -2.60 -20.12
CA ASN A 655 22.41 -4.03 -20.42
C ASN A 655 21.88 -4.82 -19.22
N ASP A 656 20.58 -5.06 -19.14
CA ASP A 656 19.84 -5.63 -18.00
C ASP A 656 19.91 -7.17 -17.88
N THR A 657 21.08 -7.77 -18.09
CA THR A 657 21.26 -9.21 -17.81
C THR A 657 21.96 -9.44 -16.47
N THR A 658 22.19 -10.70 -16.07
CA THR A 658 22.99 -11.02 -14.88
C THR A 658 24.42 -10.46 -14.99
N GLU A 659 25.09 -10.18 -13.86
CA GLU A 659 26.48 -9.67 -13.88
C GLU A 659 27.40 -10.59 -14.68
N GLU A 660 27.27 -11.92 -14.49
CA GLU A 660 28.12 -12.90 -15.16
C GLU A 660 27.91 -12.88 -16.67
N ALA A 661 26.66 -12.74 -17.13
CA ALA A 661 26.34 -12.70 -18.55
C ALA A 661 26.90 -11.43 -19.21
N ASN A 662 26.75 -10.27 -18.57
CA ASN A 662 27.36 -9.01 -19.01
C ASN A 662 28.89 -9.10 -19.10
N ILE A 663 29.54 -9.64 -18.05
CA ILE A 663 30.99 -9.84 -18.02
C ILE A 663 31.45 -10.80 -19.12
N GLU A 664 30.73 -11.90 -19.38
CA GLU A 664 31.04 -12.83 -20.48
C GLU A 664 30.92 -12.17 -21.85
N ALA A 665 29.90 -11.32 -22.03
CA ALA A 665 29.68 -10.53 -23.24
C ALA A 665 30.70 -9.39 -23.41
N GLY A 666 31.38 -8.98 -22.32
CA GLY A 666 32.29 -7.84 -22.29
C GLY A 666 31.55 -6.50 -22.35
N LEU A 667 30.37 -6.46 -21.73
CA LEU A 667 29.49 -5.29 -21.63
C LEU A 667 29.60 -4.71 -20.21
N ASP A 668 29.51 -3.40 -20.11
CA ASP A 668 29.27 -2.72 -18.84
C ASP A 668 27.75 -2.66 -18.60
N ASN A 669 27.29 -2.44 -17.37
CA ASN A 669 25.86 -2.37 -17.07
C ASN A 669 25.20 -1.16 -17.77
N TYR A 670 25.90 -0.05 -17.96
CA TYR A 670 25.39 1.16 -18.61
C TYR A 670 26.13 1.47 -19.91
N GLY A 671 25.38 1.77 -20.98
CA GLY A 671 25.87 2.02 -22.34
C GLY A 671 25.82 0.79 -23.26
N GLN A 672 25.43 1.00 -24.52
CA GLN A 672 25.30 -0.04 -25.54
C GLN A 672 26.36 0.11 -26.65
N PRO A 673 26.69 -0.94 -27.42
CA PRO A 673 27.53 -0.82 -28.61
C PRO A 673 27.01 0.27 -29.57
N GLY A 674 27.86 1.25 -29.90
CA GLY A 674 27.47 2.39 -30.74
C GLY A 674 27.12 3.65 -29.94
N ASN A 675 26.87 3.52 -28.64
CA ASN A 675 26.86 4.63 -27.68
C ASN A 675 27.21 4.13 -26.27
N GLU A 676 28.50 3.99 -25.99
CA GLU A 676 28.99 3.43 -24.72
C GLU A 676 28.93 4.42 -23.54
N ASN A 677 28.42 5.64 -23.77
CA ASN A 677 28.27 6.67 -22.73
C ASN A 677 27.07 7.57 -23.05
N PRO A 678 25.84 7.03 -23.00
CA PRO A 678 24.61 7.81 -23.16
C PRO A 678 24.41 8.76 -21.97
N PRO A 679 23.60 9.83 -22.10
CA PRO A 679 23.33 10.73 -20.98
C PRO A 679 22.53 10.04 -19.88
N THR A 680 22.85 10.29 -18.59
CA THR A 680 22.05 9.78 -17.46
C THR A 680 20.67 10.45 -17.44
N VAL A 681 19.69 9.85 -16.75
CA VAL A 681 18.37 10.48 -16.59
C VAL A 681 18.44 11.83 -15.88
N GLY A 682 19.39 12.02 -14.95
CA GLY A 682 19.67 13.32 -14.34
C GLY A 682 20.19 14.36 -15.35
N GLU A 683 21.10 13.98 -16.24
CA GLU A 683 21.57 14.82 -17.34
C GLU A 683 20.44 15.13 -18.34
N MET A 684 19.56 14.16 -18.61
CA MET A 684 18.36 14.33 -19.45
C MET A 684 17.38 15.34 -18.83
N LEU A 685 17.09 15.21 -17.53
CA LEU A 685 16.23 16.16 -16.79
C LEU A 685 16.82 17.57 -16.81
N ALA A 686 18.12 17.70 -16.54
CA ALA A 686 18.82 18.98 -16.56
C ALA A 686 18.75 19.67 -17.93
N ALA A 687 18.72 18.90 -19.02
CA ALA A 687 18.56 19.42 -20.38
C ALA A 687 17.09 19.76 -20.72
N ALA A 688 16.13 19.05 -20.13
CA ALA A 688 14.69 19.24 -20.32
C ALA A 688 14.17 20.51 -19.64
N LEU A 689 14.59 20.76 -18.39
CA LEU A 689 14.06 21.85 -17.55
C LEU A 689 14.17 23.24 -18.21
N PRO A 690 15.28 23.64 -18.86
CA PRO A 690 15.36 24.92 -19.58
C PRO A 690 14.41 25.05 -20.78
N ILE A 691 13.86 23.95 -21.29
CA ILE A 691 12.90 23.95 -22.41
C ILE A 691 11.49 24.11 -21.84
N VAL A 692 11.06 23.21 -20.96
CA VAL A 692 9.68 23.18 -20.44
C VAL A 692 9.37 24.36 -19.51
N SER A 693 10.34 24.85 -18.74
CA SER A 693 10.15 26.00 -17.83
C SER A 693 9.97 27.35 -18.55
N LYS A 694 10.06 27.39 -19.89
CA LYS A 694 9.73 28.58 -20.68
C LYS A 694 8.22 28.83 -20.77
N ASP A 695 7.41 27.82 -20.50
CA ASP A 695 5.96 27.94 -20.52
C ASP A 695 5.45 28.69 -19.28
N GLU A 696 4.64 29.72 -19.50
CA GLU A 696 4.08 30.55 -18.42
C GLU A 696 2.90 29.85 -17.72
N ASP A 697 2.27 28.88 -18.37
CA ASP A 697 1.16 28.10 -17.81
C ASP A 697 1.66 26.95 -16.90
N GLY A 698 2.96 26.67 -16.94
CA GLY A 698 3.66 25.66 -16.13
C GLY A 698 4.04 24.41 -16.93
N PHE A 699 4.58 23.39 -16.26
CA PHE A 699 4.99 22.15 -16.92
C PHE A 699 4.72 20.89 -16.10
N PHE A 700 4.72 19.75 -16.78
CA PHE A 700 4.71 18.42 -16.18
C PHE A 700 5.80 17.53 -16.81
N VAL A 701 6.74 17.04 -15.98
CA VAL A 701 7.77 16.08 -16.37
C VAL A 701 7.45 14.72 -15.76
N VAL A 702 7.50 13.68 -16.57
CA VAL A 702 7.57 12.29 -16.12
C VAL A 702 8.93 11.74 -16.54
N LEU A 703 9.66 11.21 -15.57
CA LEU A 703 10.99 10.63 -15.75
C LEU A 703 11.01 9.23 -15.15
N GLU A 704 11.52 8.27 -15.89
CA GLU A 704 11.67 6.88 -15.45
C GLU A 704 13.14 6.45 -15.55
N GLU A 705 13.67 5.89 -14.46
CA GLU A 705 14.91 5.10 -14.51
C GLU A 705 14.51 3.63 -14.52
N GLU A 706 14.12 3.13 -15.69
CA GLU A 706 13.64 1.76 -15.92
C GLU A 706 14.64 0.68 -15.44
N ALA A 707 15.93 0.96 -15.54
CA ALA A 707 16.97 -0.04 -15.24
C ALA A 707 16.95 -0.56 -13.80
N THR A 708 16.39 0.18 -12.84
CA THR A 708 16.32 -0.27 -11.44
C THR A 708 15.49 -1.55 -11.32
N ASP A 709 14.36 -1.63 -12.02
CA ASP A 709 13.53 -2.83 -12.10
C ASP A 709 14.25 -3.93 -12.85
N ASN A 710 14.67 -3.68 -14.10
CA ASN A 710 15.14 -4.78 -14.95
C ASN A 710 16.41 -5.44 -14.39
N PHE A 711 17.30 -4.66 -13.73
CA PHE A 711 18.42 -5.25 -13.02
C PHE A 711 17.98 -6.06 -11.80
N GLY A 712 17.04 -5.56 -10.99
CA GLY A 712 16.49 -6.27 -9.83
C GLY A 712 15.82 -7.58 -10.23
N ASN A 713 15.02 -7.56 -11.29
CA ASN A 713 14.35 -8.73 -11.86
C ASN A 713 15.33 -9.74 -12.50
N ASN A 714 16.60 -9.36 -12.72
CA ASN A 714 17.68 -10.28 -13.11
C ASN A 714 18.63 -10.64 -11.97
N ASN A 715 18.38 -10.15 -10.75
CA ASN A 715 19.28 -10.22 -9.60
C ASN A 715 20.68 -9.68 -9.91
N ASN A 716 20.76 -8.57 -10.64
CA ASN A 716 22.00 -7.88 -10.92
C ASN A 716 22.22 -6.74 -9.92
N SER A 717 22.72 -7.08 -8.75
CA SER A 717 22.98 -6.17 -7.63
C SER A 717 23.86 -4.98 -8.01
N ARG A 718 24.90 -5.19 -8.81
CA ARG A 718 25.75 -4.07 -9.24
C ARG A 718 25.00 -3.12 -10.17
N GLY A 719 24.20 -3.64 -11.08
CA GLY A 719 23.38 -2.87 -12.01
C GLY A 719 22.33 -2.04 -11.28
N VAL A 720 21.64 -2.65 -10.32
CA VAL A 720 20.69 -1.99 -9.43
C VAL A 720 21.34 -0.80 -8.71
N ILE A 721 22.48 -1.00 -8.04
CA ILE A 721 23.19 0.07 -7.32
C ILE A 721 23.56 1.22 -8.28
N GLU A 722 24.09 0.90 -9.46
CA GLU A 722 24.43 1.91 -10.46
C GLU A 722 23.20 2.65 -10.99
N ALA A 723 22.02 2.00 -11.07
CA ALA A 723 20.77 2.58 -11.54
C ALA A 723 20.11 3.49 -10.49
N VAL A 724 20.00 3.04 -9.24
CA VAL A 724 19.48 3.85 -8.12
C VAL A 724 20.26 5.15 -7.97
N LEU A 725 21.58 5.12 -8.15
CA LEU A 725 22.40 6.34 -8.09
C LEU A 725 22.15 7.32 -9.25
N ARG A 726 21.71 6.83 -10.43
CA ARG A 726 21.27 7.72 -11.53
C ARG A 726 19.90 8.34 -11.25
N ALA A 727 18.97 7.57 -10.67
CA ALA A 727 17.71 8.12 -10.19
C ALA A 727 17.93 9.17 -9.09
N ASP A 728 18.83 8.90 -8.13
CA ASP A 728 19.21 9.84 -7.08
C ASP A 728 19.82 11.14 -7.63
N GLU A 729 20.63 11.05 -8.69
CA GLU A 729 21.15 12.24 -9.39
C GLU A 729 19.99 13.09 -9.97
N ALA A 730 18.99 12.46 -10.58
CA ALA A 730 17.82 13.17 -11.12
C ALA A 730 16.98 13.84 -10.02
N ILE A 731 16.80 13.18 -8.88
CA ILE A 731 16.16 13.76 -7.68
C ILE A 731 16.91 15.02 -7.25
N GLY A 732 18.25 14.96 -7.19
CA GLY A 732 19.09 16.12 -6.88
C GLY A 732 18.90 17.28 -7.86
N VAL A 733 18.82 17.00 -9.16
CA VAL A 733 18.55 18.01 -10.20
C VAL A 733 17.18 18.68 -10.00
N ALA A 734 16.15 17.90 -9.65
CA ALA A 734 14.81 18.42 -9.39
C ALA A 734 14.75 19.27 -8.12
N MET A 735 15.38 18.83 -7.02
CA MET A 735 15.49 19.61 -5.79
C MET A 735 16.25 20.93 -6.02
N ASP A 736 17.38 20.88 -6.73
CA ASP A 736 18.13 22.07 -7.10
C ASP A 736 17.27 23.08 -7.90
N TYR A 737 16.37 22.59 -8.77
CA TYR A 737 15.43 23.42 -9.50
C TYR A 737 14.39 24.08 -8.59
N ILE A 738 13.80 23.32 -7.66
CA ILE A 738 12.83 23.83 -6.67
C ILE A 738 13.46 24.92 -5.80
N GLU A 739 14.66 24.66 -5.29
CA GLU A 739 15.36 25.56 -4.37
C GLU A 739 15.84 26.85 -5.04
N ASN A 740 16.34 26.74 -6.28
CA ASN A 740 17.08 27.83 -6.91
C ASN A 740 16.32 28.54 -8.05
N GLN A 741 15.25 27.94 -8.59
CA GLN A 741 14.54 28.46 -9.76
C GLN A 741 13.05 28.68 -9.51
N ASP A 742 12.28 27.64 -9.14
CA ASP A 742 10.83 27.76 -8.96
C ASP A 742 10.30 26.93 -7.77
N PRO A 743 9.99 27.57 -6.62
CA PRO A 743 9.44 26.89 -5.45
C PRO A 743 7.97 26.45 -5.62
N ASN A 744 7.32 26.76 -6.75
CA ASN A 744 5.98 26.27 -7.08
C ASN A 744 6.05 24.96 -7.88
N THR A 745 6.96 24.06 -7.51
CA THR A 745 7.13 22.78 -8.20
C THR A 745 7.06 21.67 -7.16
N LEU A 746 6.27 20.64 -7.46
CA LEU A 746 6.29 19.37 -6.73
C LEU A 746 7.32 18.45 -7.39
N LEU A 747 8.20 17.89 -6.58
CA LEU A 747 8.94 16.67 -6.90
C LEU A 747 8.28 15.51 -6.15
N LEU A 748 7.92 14.46 -6.88
CA LEU A 748 7.31 13.25 -6.32
C LEU A 748 8.04 12.02 -6.87
N THR A 749 8.39 11.08 -5.99
CA THR A 749 8.91 9.77 -6.35
C THR A 749 7.96 8.67 -5.90
N ALA A 750 7.64 7.73 -6.78
CA ALA A 750 6.96 6.49 -6.46
C ALA A 750 7.50 5.36 -7.34
N ALA A 751 7.65 4.17 -6.77
CA ALA A 751 7.76 2.93 -7.53
C ALA A 751 6.41 2.21 -7.45
N ASP A 752 6.12 1.40 -8.44
CA ASP A 752 4.95 0.54 -8.55
C ASP A 752 5.14 -0.82 -7.88
N SER A 753 6.35 -1.37 -7.88
CA SER A 753 6.72 -2.64 -7.26
C SER A 753 8.05 -2.57 -6.49
N ASP A 754 8.40 -3.66 -5.79
CA ASP A 754 9.75 -3.95 -5.27
C ASP A 754 10.39 -5.07 -6.10
N ALA A 755 11.36 -4.74 -6.95
CA ALA A 755 11.95 -5.66 -7.93
C ALA A 755 12.92 -6.64 -7.28
N GLY A 756 12.66 -7.94 -7.41
CA GLY A 756 13.49 -9.01 -6.87
C GLY A 756 13.46 -9.15 -5.33
N GLY A 757 12.90 -8.18 -4.60
CA GLY A 757 12.91 -8.18 -3.13
C GLY A 757 14.34 -8.05 -2.59
N LEU A 758 15.05 -7.01 -3.02
CA LEU A 758 16.46 -6.80 -2.70
C LEU A 758 16.65 -6.57 -1.20
N GLN A 759 17.61 -7.29 -0.60
CA GLN A 759 17.96 -7.19 0.81
C GLN A 759 19.47 -7.03 1.01
N VAL A 760 19.89 -6.22 1.98
CA VAL A 760 21.31 -5.99 2.30
C VAL A 760 21.70 -6.71 3.58
N ILE A 761 22.81 -7.44 3.56
CA ILE A 761 23.31 -8.22 4.70
C ILE A 761 24.82 -8.04 4.91
N ASP A 762 25.25 -7.96 6.17
CA ASP A 762 26.67 -7.88 6.53
C ASP A 762 27.47 -9.12 6.12
N GLN A 763 28.73 -8.90 5.71
CA GLN A 763 29.61 -9.96 5.25
C GLN A 763 31.07 -9.77 5.68
N ASP A 764 31.63 -10.76 6.37
CA ASP A 764 33.01 -10.75 6.87
C ASP A 764 33.99 -11.62 6.04
N GLY A 765 33.49 -12.26 4.98
CA GLY A 765 34.24 -13.21 4.15
C GLY A 765 35.09 -12.57 3.06
N GLU A 766 36.01 -13.36 2.47
CA GLU A 766 36.64 -12.98 1.18
C GLU A 766 35.61 -12.99 0.03
N THR A 767 34.52 -13.75 0.19
CA THR A 767 33.34 -13.79 -0.68
C THR A 767 32.07 -13.77 0.17
N VAL A 768 30.94 -13.37 -0.41
CA VAL A 768 29.65 -13.24 0.28
C VAL A 768 28.96 -14.57 0.61
N GLY A 769 29.30 -15.69 -0.03
CA GLY A 769 28.81 -17.02 0.37
C GLY A 769 27.34 -17.30 0.02
N THR A 770 26.63 -17.94 0.95
CA THR A 770 25.22 -18.35 0.85
C THR A 770 24.46 -18.03 2.13
N VAL A 771 23.14 -17.93 2.02
CA VAL A 771 22.18 -17.78 3.11
C VAL A 771 21.16 -18.94 3.03
N PRO A 772 20.77 -19.55 4.17
CA PRO A 772 19.70 -20.54 4.19
C PRO A 772 18.34 -19.86 3.98
N VAL A 773 17.46 -20.54 3.26
CA VAL A 773 16.08 -20.09 3.00
C VAL A 773 15.11 -21.24 3.26
N ASN A 774 14.05 -20.91 3.98
CA ASN A 774 12.81 -21.67 4.19
C ASN A 774 13.04 -23.15 4.57
N PRO A 775 13.57 -23.39 5.79
CA PRO A 775 13.73 -24.72 6.36
C PRO A 775 12.38 -25.30 6.85
N THR A 776 12.22 -26.63 6.81
CA THR A 776 11.07 -27.29 7.47
C THR A 776 11.44 -27.89 8.81
N LEU A 777 12.74 -28.09 9.08
CA LEU A 777 13.25 -28.59 10.35
C LEU A 777 13.75 -27.44 11.23
N PRO A 778 13.54 -27.50 12.56
CA PRO A 778 14.09 -26.51 13.49
C PRO A 778 15.62 -26.41 13.46
N SER A 779 16.31 -27.43 12.95
CA SER A 779 17.77 -27.43 12.84
C SER A 779 18.30 -26.72 11.60
N GLY A 780 17.43 -26.31 10.66
CA GLY A 780 17.82 -25.70 9.39
C GLY A 780 18.61 -26.63 8.44
N GLU A 781 18.78 -27.92 8.77
CA GLU A 781 19.63 -28.85 8.00
C GLU A 781 19.10 -29.13 6.58
N ASP A 782 17.83 -28.82 6.33
CA ASP A 782 17.13 -29.00 5.06
C ASP A 782 16.83 -27.67 4.33
N ALA A 783 17.33 -26.54 4.85
CA ALA A 783 17.20 -25.24 4.20
C ALA A 783 17.77 -25.25 2.78
N VAL A 784 17.19 -24.44 1.90
CA VAL A 784 17.75 -24.18 0.57
C VAL A 784 18.83 -23.11 0.69
N GLU A 785 20.06 -23.45 0.32
CA GLU A 785 21.17 -22.49 0.32
C GLU A 785 21.13 -21.62 -0.94
N VAL A 786 20.79 -20.34 -0.76
CA VAL A 786 20.77 -19.32 -1.81
C VAL A 786 22.06 -18.52 -1.74
N PRO A 787 22.78 -18.31 -2.85
CA PRO A 787 23.98 -17.46 -2.86
C PRO A 787 23.61 -16.00 -2.65
N LEU A 788 24.57 -15.24 -2.13
CA LEU A 788 24.48 -13.78 -2.13
C LEU A 788 25.28 -13.22 -3.30
N ASP A 789 24.96 -11.99 -3.68
CA ASP A 789 25.76 -11.20 -4.62
C ASP A 789 26.79 -10.34 -3.92
N GLY A 790 27.97 -10.31 -4.54
CA GLY A 790 29.02 -9.34 -4.26
C GLY A 790 29.20 -8.39 -5.45
N GLN A 791 30.37 -7.76 -5.54
CA GLN A 791 30.66 -6.72 -6.53
C GLN A 791 30.52 -7.16 -8.00
N ASN A 792 30.55 -8.46 -8.30
CA ASN A 792 30.52 -8.97 -9.66
C ASN A 792 29.59 -10.19 -9.79
N GLY A 793 28.48 -10.18 -9.07
CA GLY A 793 27.48 -11.25 -9.05
C GLY A 793 27.75 -12.31 -7.98
N ARG A 794 27.31 -13.52 -8.26
CA ARG A 794 27.07 -14.57 -7.28
C ARG A 794 28.35 -15.04 -6.57
N ASN A 795 28.34 -14.98 -5.24
CA ASN A 795 29.42 -15.47 -4.37
C ASN A 795 30.81 -14.89 -4.76
N THR A 796 30.82 -13.61 -5.13
CA THR A 796 32.04 -12.83 -5.41
C THR A 796 32.46 -12.02 -4.18
N GLU A 797 33.47 -11.16 -4.32
CA GLU A 797 33.93 -10.27 -3.24
C GLU A 797 32.79 -9.37 -2.74
N PRO A 798 32.61 -9.20 -1.41
CA PRO A 798 31.59 -8.31 -0.87
C PRO A 798 31.72 -6.88 -1.38
N PHE A 799 30.59 -6.17 -1.44
CA PHE A 799 30.58 -4.72 -1.58
C PHE A 799 31.29 -4.07 -0.39
N VAL A 800 31.86 -2.87 -0.60
CA VAL A 800 32.57 -2.12 0.43
C VAL A 800 31.97 -0.73 0.51
N SER A 801 31.49 -0.34 1.69
CA SER A 801 30.91 0.98 1.91
C SER A 801 31.94 2.10 1.73
N ALA A 802 31.49 3.29 1.36
CA ALA A 802 32.24 4.49 1.64
C ALA A 802 32.40 4.68 3.17
N PRO A 803 33.43 5.42 3.62
CA PRO A 803 33.72 5.56 5.05
C PRO A 803 32.58 6.21 5.83
N ALA A 804 32.28 5.69 7.02
CA ALA A 804 31.42 6.34 7.99
C ALA A 804 31.96 7.72 8.39
N THR A 805 31.05 8.66 8.65
CA THR A 805 31.40 10.04 9.01
C THR A 805 31.24 10.31 10.51
N ASN A 806 30.62 9.39 11.25
CA ASN A 806 30.39 9.49 12.68
C ASN A 806 31.68 9.69 13.52
N PRO A 807 31.67 10.60 14.51
CA PRO A 807 32.77 10.80 15.47
C PRO A 807 33.28 9.56 16.21
N ALA A 808 32.47 8.51 16.36
CA ALA A 808 32.81 7.26 17.05
C ALA A 808 33.34 6.15 16.13
N ALA A 809 33.06 6.23 14.83
CA ALA A 809 33.42 5.23 13.82
C ALA A 809 34.72 5.57 13.04
N ASP A 810 35.35 6.73 13.30
CA ASP A 810 36.73 7.07 12.89
C ASP A 810 37.11 6.74 11.41
N GLY A 811 36.16 6.84 10.46
CA GLY A 811 36.39 6.56 9.03
C GLY A 811 36.46 5.07 8.66
N GLU A 812 35.79 4.21 9.43
CA GLU A 812 35.60 2.79 9.14
C GLU A 812 34.75 2.55 7.89
N THR A 813 35.01 1.43 7.22
CA THR A 813 34.26 0.94 6.05
C THR A 813 33.74 -0.45 6.38
N TYR A 814 32.55 -0.75 5.90
CA TYR A 814 31.88 -2.02 6.16
C TYR A 814 31.76 -2.83 4.87
N THR A 815 31.63 -4.14 5.01
CA THR A 815 31.48 -5.06 3.90
C THR A 815 30.11 -5.73 3.96
N PHE A 816 29.44 -5.78 2.81
CA PHE A 816 28.08 -6.33 2.72
C PHE A 816 27.88 -7.12 1.43
N GLY A 817 26.88 -7.98 1.44
CA GLY A 817 26.36 -8.68 0.26
C GLY A 817 24.89 -8.30 0.04
N VAL A 818 24.37 -8.73 -1.11
CA VAL A 818 22.97 -8.55 -1.47
C VAL A 818 22.30 -9.91 -1.58
N GLY A 819 21.18 -10.07 -0.89
CA GLY A 819 20.25 -11.19 -1.04
C GLY A 819 19.02 -10.74 -1.84
N TYR A 820 18.37 -11.68 -2.50
CA TYR A 820 17.09 -11.44 -3.16
C TYR A 820 16.10 -12.51 -2.71
N VAL A 821 14.83 -12.14 -2.66
CA VAL A 821 13.74 -13.10 -2.49
C VAL A 821 13.56 -13.91 -3.78
N GLY A 822 13.57 -13.24 -4.93
CA GLY A 822 13.28 -13.86 -6.22
C GLY A 822 13.82 -13.06 -7.41
N THR A 823 13.25 -13.30 -8.58
CA THR A 823 13.43 -12.51 -9.81
C THR A 823 12.15 -11.81 -10.32
N PRO A 824 10.94 -12.05 -9.76
CA PRO A 824 9.77 -11.20 -10.03
C PRO A 824 9.73 -9.93 -9.18
N ASP A 825 8.73 -9.10 -9.50
CA ASP A 825 8.21 -8.03 -8.67
C ASP A 825 7.47 -8.55 -7.45
N PHE A 826 7.56 -7.79 -6.36
CA PHE A 826 6.83 -8.02 -5.12
C PHE A 826 5.99 -6.82 -4.75
N ALA A 827 4.99 -7.02 -3.88
CA ALA A 827 4.13 -5.96 -3.36
C ALA A 827 4.85 -5.02 -2.37
N GLY A 828 6.17 -5.20 -2.24
CA GLY A 828 6.99 -5.02 -1.05
C GLY A 828 7.12 -3.61 -0.51
N SER A 829 8.25 -3.35 0.14
CA SER A 829 8.39 -2.26 1.11
C SER A 829 8.58 -0.86 0.51
N ILE A 830 7.73 -0.49 -0.45
CA ILE A 830 7.86 0.72 -1.26
C ILE A 830 7.54 1.95 -0.40
N VAL A 831 8.38 2.98 -0.54
CA VAL A 831 8.19 4.28 0.11
C VAL A 831 8.23 5.37 -0.94
N SER A 832 7.11 6.08 -1.09
CA SER A 832 7.03 7.30 -1.87
C SER A 832 7.60 8.48 -1.08
N LYS A 833 8.18 9.44 -1.80
CA LYS A 833 8.72 10.67 -1.21
C LYS A 833 8.33 11.89 -2.02
N ALA A 834 8.15 13.00 -1.33
CA ALA A 834 7.83 14.28 -1.96
C ALA A 834 8.75 15.41 -1.45
N HIS A 835 8.93 16.42 -2.30
CA HIS A 835 9.61 17.66 -1.95
C HIS A 835 9.02 18.83 -2.76
N GLY A 836 8.86 20.00 -2.14
CA GLY A 836 8.34 21.20 -2.81
C GLY A 836 6.85 21.46 -2.56
N LEU A 837 6.17 22.03 -3.56
CA LEU A 837 4.77 22.43 -3.44
C LEU A 837 3.87 21.21 -3.17
N ASN A 838 3.01 21.29 -2.15
CA ASN A 838 2.09 20.23 -1.70
C ASN A 838 2.76 18.94 -1.19
N ALA A 839 4.09 18.87 -1.04
CA ALA A 839 4.76 17.68 -0.54
C ALA A 839 4.24 17.23 0.85
N ASP A 840 3.82 18.19 1.69
CA ASP A 840 3.22 17.99 3.01
C ASP A 840 1.85 17.29 2.97
N GLN A 841 1.27 17.09 1.79
CA GLN A 841 0.01 16.39 1.58
C GLN A 841 0.21 14.90 1.26
N LEU A 842 1.45 14.42 1.08
CA LEU A 842 1.74 13.00 0.92
C LEU A 842 1.36 12.25 2.23
N PRO A 843 0.42 11.28 2.18
CA PRO A 843 0.04 10.55 3.38
C PRO A 843 1.17 9.64 3.90
N PRO A 844 1.30 9.43 5.22
CA PRO A 844 2.28 8.52 5.83
C PRO A 844 2.11 7.04 5.41
N THR A 845 0.89 6.66 5.03
CA THR A 845 0.57 5.48 4.23
C THR A 845 -0.32 5.96 3.08
N ALA A 846 0.20 5.93 1.86
CA ALA A 846 -0.44 6.41 0.66
C ALA A 846 -1.00 5.23 -0.16
N ASP A 847 -2.26 5.34 -0.61
CA ASP A 847 -2.75 4.50 -1.69
C ASP A 847 -2.04 4.88 -2.99
N ASN A 848 -1.81 3.94 -3.90
CA ASN A 848 -1.17 4.25 -5.18
C ASN A 848 -1.89 5.37 -5.97
N THR A 849 -3.22 5.50 -5.83
CA THR A 849 -4.00 6.56 -6.47
C THR A 849 -3.73 7.96 -5.89
N ASP A 850 -3.15 8.06 -4.69
CA ASP A 850 -2.81 9.35 -4.07
C ASP A 850 -1.70 10.09 -4.82
N MET A 851 -0.83 9.37 -5.55
CA MET A 851 0.19 10.00 -6.40
C MET A 851 -0.48 10.86 -7.48
N TYR A 852 -1.51 10.33 -8.14
CA TYR A 852 -2.30 11.07 -9.13
C TYR A 852 -2.99 12.28 -8.48
N ARG A 853 -3.65 12.11 -7.32
CA ARG A 853 -4.35 13.22 -6.63
C ARG A 853 -3.39 14.36 -6.33
N LEU A 854 -2.23 14.06 -5.77
CA LEU A 854 -1.22 15.03 -5.40
C LEU A 854 -0.66 15.79 -6.62
N MET A 855 -0.37 15.06 -7.71
CA MET A 855 0.06 15.68 -8.98
C MET A 855 -1.06 16.56 -9.57
N TYR A 856 -2.31 16.07 -9.57
CA TYR A 856 -3.46 16.76 -10.16
C TYR A 856 -3.78 18.06 -9.43
N GLN A 857 -3.84 18.02 -8.11
CA GLN A 857 -4.01 19.21 -7.27
C GLN A 857 -2.88 20.22 -7.50
N THR A 858 -1.63 19.77 -7.67
CA THR A 858 -0.50 20.66 -7.93
C THR A 858 -0.60 21.35 -9.29
N LEU A 859 -0.97 20.61 -10.34
CA LEU A 859 -1.09 21.15 -11.70
C LEU A 859 -2.30 22.08 -11.85
N PHE A 860 -3.43 21.72 -11.25
CA PHE A 860 -4.74 22.33 -11.56
C PHE A 860 -5.41 23.05 -10.37
N GLY A 861 -4.95 22.82 -9.13
CA GLY A 861 -5.45 23.50 -7.93
C GLY A 861 -6.82 23.04 -7.45
N VAL A 862 -7.23 21.84 -7.87
CA VAL A 862 -8.52 21.22 -7.54
C VAL A 862 -8.32 19.72 -7.35
N GLU A 863 -9.21 19.09 -6.60
CA GLU A 863 -9.28 17.62 -6.52
C GLU A 863 -9.83 17.04 -7.83
N PRO A 864 -9.31 15.90 -8.32
CA PRO A 864 -9.83 15.29 -9.54
C PRO A 864 -11.28 14.84 -9.40
N GLU A 865 -11.71 14.37 -8.23
CA GLU A 865 -13.10 13.98 -7.99
C GLU A 865 -14.07 15.17 -8.10
N GLU A 866 -13.63 16.39 -7.73
CA GLU A 866 -14.44 17.61 -7.92
C GLU A 866 -14.64 17.94 -9.41
N VAL A 867 -13.68 17.55 -10.27
CA VAL A 867 -13.80 17.66 -11.73
C VAL A 867 -14.77 16.60 -12.25
N ALA A 868 -14.63 15.35 -11.80
CA ALA A 868 -15.51 14.25 -12.20
C ALA A 868 -16.99 14.52 -11.85
N GLU A 869 -17.25 15.11 -10.67
CA GLU A 869 -18.61 15.53 -10.29
C GLU A 869 -19.16 16.63 -11.22
N GLN A 870 -18.32 17.56 -11.69
CA GLN A 870 -18.72 18.58 -12.65
C GLN A 870 -18.96 18.02 -14.05
N GLU A 871 -18.24 16.97 -14.42
CA GLU A 871 -18.44 16.20 -15.66
C GLU A 871 -19.71 15.30 -15.63
N SER A 872 -20.42 15.22 -14.49
CA SER A 872 -21.77 14.63 -14.44
C SER A 872 -22.76 15.49 -15.26
N ASN A 873 -22.79 15.27 -16.57
CA ASN A 873 -23.37 16.17 -17.54
C ASN A 873 -24.86 16.44 -17.28
N LEU A 874 -25.16 17.70 -16.94
CA LEU A 874 -26.50 18.23 -16.88
C LEU A 874 -27.05 18.38 -18.30
N VAL A 875 -28.06 17.58 -18.64
CA VAL A 875 -28.79 17.67 -19.91
C VAL A 875 -30.07 18.43 -19.68
N SER A 876 -30.21 19.58 -20.34
CA SER A 876 -31.40 20.43 -20.25
C SER A 876 -32.11 20.47 -21.60
N GLY A 877 -33.40 20.16 -21.60
CA GLY A 877 -34.33 20.39 -22.68
C GLY A 877 -34.86 21.82 -22.71
N THR A 878 -35.95 22.02 -23.42
CA THR A 878 -36.58 23.29 -23.71
C THR A 878 -37.97 23.39 -23.08
N SER A 879 -38.86 24.17 -23.67
CA SER A 879 -40.27 24.26 -23.25
C SER A 879 -41.22 23.82 -24.35
N GLU A 880 -40.67 23.13 -25.35
CA GLU A 880 -41.35 22.52 -26.49
C GLU A 880 -40.91 21.05 -26.51
N ASP A 881 -41.64 20.19 -27.23
CA ASP A 881 -41.33 18.76 -27.36
C ASP A 881 -39.85 18.49 -27.74
N ASP A 882 -39.12 17.78 -26.88
CA ASP A 882 -37.73 17.40 -27.06
C ASP A 882 -37.57 15.90 -27.36
N THR A 883 -36.47 15.54 -28.03
CA THR A 883 -36.07 14.14 -28.24
C THR A 883 -34.62 13.97 -27.82
N LEU A 884 -34.39 13.19 -26.76
CA LEU A 884 -33.08 12.95 -26.17
C LEU A 884 -32.64 11.50 -26.40
N ILE A 885 -31.55 11.33 -27.14
CA ILE A 885 -30.98 10.02 -27.47
C ILE A 885 -29.46 10.05 -27.17
N PRO A 886 -28.94 9.12 -26.34
CA PRO A 886 -27.52 8.98 -26.04
C PRO A 886 -26.65 8.95 -27.29
N GLY A 887 -25.57 9.72 -27.30
CA GLY A 887 -24.61 9.80 -28.41
C GLY A 887 -25.12 10.53 -29.67
N ILE A 888 -26.38 10.97 -29.68
CA ILE A 888 -26.97 11.80 -30.76
C ILE A 888 -27.26 13.21 -30.25
N SER A 889 -27.81 13.33 -29.04
CA SER A 889 -28.15 14.60 -28.42
C SER A 889 -26.92 15.24 -27.76
N GLU A 890 -26.82 16.56 -27.86
CA GLU A 890 -25.69 17.33 -27.31
C GLU A 890 -25.59 17.14 -25.79
N ASN A 891 -24.38 16.83 -25.30
CA ASN A 891 -24.06 16.58 -23.89
C ASN A 891 -24.84 15.42 -23.24
N PHE A 892 -25.46 14.53 -24.02
CA PHE A 892 -26.18 13.37 -23.52
C PHE A 892 -25.53 12.08 -24.01
N ASN A 893 -24.73 11.44 -23.15
CA ASN A 893 -24.07 10.16 -23.43
C ASN A 893 -24.82 8.95 -22.84
N GLY A 894 -25.86 9.20 -22.04
CA GLY A 894 -26.67 8.16 -21.41
C GLY A 894 -26.05 7.55 -20.15
N LEU A 895 -24.90 8.05 -19.65
CA LEU A 895 -24.23 7.49 -18.49
C LEU A 895 -24.09 8.55 -17.41
N ASN A 896 -24.64 8.28 -16.21
CA ASN A 896 -24.57 9.18 -15.04
C ASN A 896 -25.08 10.62 -15.31
N ASN A 897 -25.97 10.82 -16.30
CA ASN A 897 -26.46 12.15 -16.62
C ASN A 897 -27.59 12.58 -15.68
N THR A 898 -27.69 13.89 -15.45
CA THR A 898 -28.89 14.50 -14.86
C THR A 898 -29.68 15.19 -15.97
N VAL A 899 -30.86 14.67 -16.31
CA VAL A 899 -31.69 15.11 -17.43
C VAL A 899 -32.92 15.87 -16.93
N PHE A 900 -33.17 17.05 -17.47
CA PHE A 900 -34.40 17.83 -17.28
C PHE A 900 -34.96 18.26 -18.64
N THR A 901 -36.05 17.65 -19.13
CA THR A 901 -36.59 18.06 -20.46
C THR A 901 -37.49 19.28 -20.35
N GLY A 902 -38.33 19.38 -19.32
CA GLY A 902 -38.98 20.62 -18.94
C GLY A 902 -40.48 20.60 -19.22
N ALA A 903 -40.94 21.26 -20.27
CA ALA A 903 -42.36 21.22 -20.65
C ALA A 903 -42.48 20.90 -22.14
N GLY A 904 -43.53 20.19 -22.53
CA GLY A 904 -43.62 19.63 -23.88
C GLY A 904 -43.88 18.13 -23.76
N ASN A 905 -44.25 17.47 -24.85
CA ASN A 905 -44.34 16.01 -24.88
C ASN A 905 -43.00 15.46 -25.34
N ASP A 906 -42.19 15.01 -24.40
CA ASP A 906 -40.79 14.68 -24.60
C ASP A 906 -40.57 13.18 -24.82
N GLU A 907 -39.54 12.83 -25.58
CA GLU A 907 -39.11 11.45 -25.83
C GLU A 907 -37.66 11.26 -25.37
N ILE A 908 -37.43 10.38 -24.40
CA ILE A 908 -36.10 10.09 -23.83
C ILE A 908 -35.80 8.61 -24.01
N ASP A 909 -34.76 8.29 -24.79
CA ASP A 909 -34.40 6.90 -25.10
C ASP A 909 -33.13 6.45 -24.35
N LEU A 910 -33.28 5.74 -23.23
CA LEU A 910 -32.17 5.16 -22.46
C LEU A 910 -32.01 3.65 -22.68
N ALA A 911 -32.72 3.04 -23.64
CA ALA A 911 -32.75 1.58 -23.78
C ALA A 911 -31.39 0.97 -24.20
N PHE A 912 -30.52 1.75 -24.84
CA PHE A 912 -29.22 1.30 -25.35
C PHE A 912 -28.07 2.04 -24.67
N GLY A 913 -27.57 1.49 -23.55
CA GLY A 913 -26.42 2.05 -22.81
C GLY A 913 -26.78 3.09 -21.75
N GLY A 914 -28.07 3.30 -21.47
CA GLY A 914 -28.54 4.25 -20.47
C GLY A 914 -28.46 3.72 -19.03
N ASN A 915 -27.35 3.95 -18.31
CA ASN A 915 -27.18 3.48 -16.92
C ASN A 915 -26.98 4.64 -15.93
N ASN A 916 -27.52 4.49 -14.72
CA ASN A 916 -27.34 5.41 -13.58
C ASN A 916 -27.76 6.88 -13.82
N ASN A 917 -28.72 7.13 -14.72
CA ASN A 917 -29.21 8.47 -15.00
C ASN A 917 -30.26 8.94 -13.99
N ARG A 918 -30.37 10.27 -13.83
CA ARG A 918 -31.42 10.95 -13.07
C ARG A 918 -32.25 11.80 -14.02
N VAL A 919 -33.45 11.34 -14.36
CA VAL A 919 -34.31 11.94 -15.38
C VAL A 919 -35.53 12.58 -14.75
N ASN A 920 -35.83 13.81 -15.15
CA ASN A 920 -37.08 14.51 -14.86
C ASN A 920 -37.67 15.04 -16.16
N ALA A 921 -38.74 14.41 -16.64
CA ALA A 921 -39.37 14.77 -17.91
C ALA A 921 -40.20 16.06 -17.78
N GLY A 922 -40.83 16.26 -16.62
CA GLY A 922 -41.38 17.56 -16.23
C GLY A 922 -42.87 17.65 -16.48
N SER A 923 -43.33 18.33 -17.53
CA SER A 923 -44.76 18.46 -17.80
C SER A 923 -45.13 18.27 -19.27
N GLY A 924 -46.07 17.38 -19.53
CA GLY A 924 -46.51 16.95 -20.85
C GLY A 924 -46.86 15.48 -20.80
N ASP A 925 -47.30 14.91 -21.93
CA ASP A 925 -47.45 13.46 -22.02
C ASP A 925 -46.13 12.91 -22.60
N ASP A 926 -45.24 12.41 -21.73
CA ASP A 926 -43.86 12.04 -22.07
C ASP A 926 -43.69 10.53 -22.32
N VAL A 927 -42.70 10.15 -23.14
CA VAL A 927 -42.34 8.75 -23.42
C VAL A 927 -40.88 8.50 -23.07
N ILE A 928 -40.65 7.58 -22.14
CA ILE A 928 -39.31 7.30 -21.61
C ILE A 928 -39.00 5.82 -21.79
N TYR A 929 -38.03 5.51 -22.64
CA TYR A 929 -37.44 4.17 -22.71
C TYR A 929 -36.38 4.06 -21.63
N VAL A 930 -36.52 3.12 -20.69
CA VAL A 930 -35.70 3.06 -19.48
C VAL A 930 -34.69 1.92 -19.59
N GLY A 931 -33.41 2.25 -19.44
CA GLY A 931 -32.30 1.29 -19.34
C GLY A 931 -32.19 0.66 -17.95
N ASN A 932 -30.98 0.54 -17.39
CA ASN A 932 -30.77 -0.09 -16.07
C ASN A 932 -30.33 0.92 -15.00
N GLN A 933 -30.68 0.66 -13.73
CA GLN A 933 -30.25 1.46 -12.57
C GLN A 933 -30.61 2.97 -12.64
N ASN A 934 -31.63 3.34 -13.40
CA ASN A 934 -32.03 4.74 -13.59
C ASN A 934 -33.02 5.22 -12.52
N ARG A 935 -33.03 6.53 -12.26
CA ARG A 935 -34.06 7.23 -11.46
C ARG A 935 -34.84 8.16 -12.37
N VAL A 936 -36.11 7.85 -12.62
CA VAL A 936 -36.91 8.52 -13.64
C VAL A 936 -38.20 9.07 -13.04
N PHE A 937 -38.47 10.34 -13.32
CA PHE A 937 -39.68 11.05 -12.91
C PHE A 937 -40.38 11.58 -14.17
N GLY A 938 -41.62 11.13 -14.43
CA GLY A 938 -42.47 11.62 -15.54
C GLY A 938 -42.91 13.05 -15.27
N GLY A 939 -43.62 13.25 -14.15
CA GLY A 939 -43.96 14.57 -13.65
C GLY A 939 -45.45 14.84 -13.77
N ALA A 940 -45.87 15.74 -14.66
CA ALA A 940 -47.29 16.09 -14.82
C ALA A 940 -47.77 15.88 -16.25
N GLY A 941 -48.74 15.00 -16.43
CA GLY A 941 -49.32 14.57 -17.71
C GLY A 941 -49.43 13.06 -17.73
N ASN A 942 -49.80 12.46 -18.86
CA ASN A 942 -49.96 11.00 -18.94
C ASN A 942 -48.71 10.40 -19.58
N ASP A 943 -47.82 9.89 -18.74
CA ASP A 943 -46.49 9.48 -19.14
C ASP A 943 -46.42 7.97 -19.41
N GLU A 944 -45.52 7.56 -20.31
CA GLU A 944 -45.30 6.18 -20.71
C GLU A 944 -43.85 5.78 -20.44
N PHE A 945 -43.65 4.75 -19.61
CA PHE A 945 -42.35 4.17 -19.27
C PHE A 945 -42.20 2.80 -19.93
N GLU A 946 -41.19 2.64 -20.79
CA GLU A 946 -40.89 1.39 -21.49
C GLU A 946 -39.58 0.79 -20.97
N ALA A 947 -39.68 -0.13 -20.02
CA ALA A 947 -38.58 -0.82 -19.35
C ALA A 947 -38.59 -2.35 -19.59
N THR A 948 -39.32 -2.83 -20.61
CA THR A 948 -39.53 -4.27 -20.89
C THR A 948 -38.22 -5.05 -21.02
N ASP A 949 -37.21 -4.47 -21.67
CA ASP A 949 -35.92 -5.13 -21.94
C ASP A 949 -34.86 -4.82 -20.86
N SER A 950 -35.20 -4.06 -19.81
CA SER A 950 -34.28 -3.74 -18.71
C SER A 950 -34.07 -4.93 -17.77
N ILE A 951 -32.85 -5.07 -17.27
CA ILE A 951 -32.45 -6.10 -16.28
C ILE A 951 -32.57 -5.60 -14.82
N GLY A 952 -33.13 -4.40 -14.62
CA GLY A 952 -33.70 -3.95 -13.35
C GLY A 952 -32.98 -2.82 -12.60
N GLU A 953 -33.32 -2.72 -11.31
CA GLU A 953 -32.91 -1.70 -10.34
C GLU A 953 -33.35 -0.26 -10.66
N ASN A 954 -34.31 -0.09 -11.58
CA ASN A 954 -34.83 1.24 -11.87
C ASN A 954 -35.79 1.72 -10.76
N ARG A 955 -35.85 3.04 -10.59
CA ARG A 955 -36.81 3.73 -9.72
C ARG A 955 -37.59 4.74 -10.54
N MET A 956 -38.85 4.42 -10.81
CA MET A 956 -39.73 5.19 -11.69
C MET A 956 -40.89 5.78 -10.90
N SER A 957 -41.26 7.03 -11.23
CA SER A 957 -42.43 7.73 -10.68
C SER A 957 -43.18 8.43 -11.80
N GLY A 958 -44.47 8.12 -11.97
CA GLY A 958 -45.35 8.72 -12.96
C GLY A 958 -45.67 10.17 -12.61
N GLY A 959 -46.31 10.39 -11.46
CA GLY A 959 -46.57 11.72 -10.91
C GLY A 959 -48.04 12.12 -10.96
N GLU A 960 -48.39 13.23 -11.58
CA GLU A 960 -49.79 13.65 -11.80
C GLU A 960 -50.27 13.26 -13.20
N GLY A 961 -51.27 12.38 -13.31
CA GLY A 961 -51.85 11.98 -14.59
C GLY A 961 -52.11 10.48 -14.61
N ASN A 962 -52.56 9.96 -15.75
CA ASN A 962 -52.83 8.52 -15.89
C ASN A 962 -51.68 7.85 -16.63
N ASP A 963 -50.74 7.31 -15.87
CA ASP A 963 -49.45 6.87 -16.37
C ASP A 963 -49.46 5.37 -16.74
N ILE A 964 -48.55 4.99 -17.64
CA ILE A 964 -48.41 3.63 -18.15
C ILE A 964 -46.98 3.15 -17.96
N PHE A 965 -46.81 2.01 -17.31
CA PHE A 965 -45.52 1.36 -17.10
C PHE A 965 -45.50 -0.01 -17.78
N TYR A 966 -44.47 -0.26 -18.59
CA TYR A 966 -44.11 -1.57 -19.12
C TYR A 966 -42.80 -2.01 -18.45
N LEU A 967 -42.86 -3.06 -17.62
CA LEU A 967 -41.80 -3.39 -16.66
C LEU A 967 -41.21 -4.78 -16.94
N GLY A 968 -39.89 -4.86 -16.98
CA GLY A 968 -39.11 -6.09 -17.12
C GLY A 968 -38.99 -6.83 -15.79
N MET A 969 -37.84 -6.69 -15.12
CA MET A 969 -37.54 -7.31 -13.83
C MET A 969 -36.91 -6.37 -12.81
N ASN A 970 -37.11 -6.66 -11.52
CA ASN A 970 -36.42 -6.03 -10.39
C ASN A 970 -36.51 -4.48 -10.34
N ASP A 971 -37.62 -3.91 -10.80
CA ASP A 971 -37.87 -2.46 -10.80
C ASP A 971 -38.76 -2.00 -9.64
N ARG A 972 -38.70 -0.70 -9.34
CA ARG A 972 -39.64 -0.01 -8.43
C ARG A 972 -40.42 1.05 -9.20
N ALA A 973 -41.74 0.88 -9.29
CA ALA A 973 -42.61 1.80 -10.02
C ALA A 973 -43.72 2.37 -9.11
N LEU A 974 -43.84 3.69 -9.10
CA LEU A 974 -44.86 4.45 -8.39
C LEU A 974 -45.71 5.20 -9.42
N GLY A 975 -47.02 4.92 -9.46
CA GLY A 975 -47.96 5.59 -10.36
C GLY A 975 -48.13 7.05 -9.99
N GLY A 976 -48.75 7.30 -8.84
CA GLY A 976 -48.86 8.64 -8.29
C GLY A 976 -50.31 9.06 -8.14
N ALA A 977 -50.76 10.07 -8.87
CA ALA A 977 -52.11 10.58 -8.82
C ALA A 977 -52.78 10.51 -10.19
N GLY A 978 -53.72 9.58 -10.33
CA GLY A 978 -54.50 9.32 -11.54
C GLY A 978 -54.81 7.83 -11.64
N ASP A 979 -55.42 7.40 -12.74
CA ASP A 979 -55.77 6.00 -12.97
C ASP A 979 -54.64 5.31 -13.75
N ASP A 980 -53.67 4.75 -13.03
CA ASP A 980 -52.39 4.26 -13.58
C ASP A 980 -52.45 2.80 -14.02
N LYS A 981 -51.51 2.41 -14.90
CA LYS A 981 -51.43 1.03 -15.41
C LYS A 981 -50.02 0.49 -15.39
N PHE A 982 -49.86 -0.68 -14.80
CA PHE A 982 -48.61 -1.42 -14.75
C PHE A 982 -48.75 -2.71 -15.54
N PHE A 983 -47.94 -2.89 -16.57
CA PHE A 983 -47.81 -4.12 -17.35
C PHE A 983 -46.47 -4.75 -17.04
N VAL A 984 -46.47 -5.81 -16.21
CA VAL A 984 -45.23 -6.56 -15.93
C VAL A 984 -45.05 -7.68 -16.94
N GLN A 985 -43.80 -7.92 -17.31
CA GLN A 985 -43.39 -8.94 -18.28
C GLN A 985 -42.93 -10.22 -17.58
N SER A 986 -42.26 -11.12 -18.30
CA SER A 986 -41.86 -12.45 -17.80
C SER A 986 -40.77 -12.42 -16.73
N GLY A 987 -40.04 -11.32 -16.56
CA GLY A 987 -38.96 -11.23 -15.55
C GLY A 987 -39.48 -11.21 -14.10
N GLY A 988 -40.29 -10.22 -13.74
CA GLY A 988 -40.93 -10.14 -12.42
C GLY A 988 -40.07 -9.53 -11.31
N ASP A 989 -40.37 -9.83 -10.05
CA ASP A 989 -39.72 -9.22 -8.86
C ASP A 989 -39.84 -7.67 -8.76
N ASN A 990 -40.84 -7.09 -9.41
CA ASN A 990 -41.06 -5.64 -9.35
C ASN A 990 -41.83 -5.24 -8.09
N ILE A 991 -41.56 -4.04 -7.56
CA ILE A 991 -42.30 -3.42 -6.46
C ILE A 991 -43.16 -2.28 -7.02
N LEU A 992 -44.47 -2.42 -6.90
CA LEU A 992 -45.46 -1.55 -7.53
C LEU A 992 -46.34 -0.84 -6.50
N SER A 993 -46.60 0.44 -6.72
CA SER A 993 -47.52 1.26 -5.94
C SER A 993 -48.37 2.08 -6.89
N GLY A 994 -49.70 1.95 -6.81
CA GLY A 994 -50.63 2.70 -7.67
C GLY A 994 -50.77 4.15 -7.23
N GLY A 995 -50.92 4.37 -5.92
CA GLY A 995 -51.13 5.67 -5.35
C GLY A 995 -52.61 6.07 -5.29
N MET A 996 -52.93 7.26 -5.80
CA MET A 996 -54.27 7.85 -5.74
C MET A 996 -55.00 7.68 -7.08
N GLY A 997 -55.93 6.76 -7.18
CA GLY A 997 -56.84 6.65 -8.32
C GLY A 997 -57.41 5.25 -8.41
N ALA A 998 -57.89 4.87 -9.61
CA ALA A 998 -58.33 3.51 -9.89
C ALA A 998 -57.29 2.79 -10.76
N ASP A 999 -56.36 2.12 -10.09
CA ASP A 999 -55.13 1.63 -10.70
C ASP A 999 -55.28 0.19 -11.20
N GLN A 1000 -54.49 -0.16 -12.21
CA GLN A 1000 -54.53 -1.46 -12.85
C GLN A 1000 -53.15 -2.12 -12.84
N PHE A 1001 -53.04 -3.25 -12.14
CA PHE A 1001 -51.81 -4.04 -12.08
C PHE A 1001 -51.95 -5.29 -12.93
N TRP A 1002 -51.49 -5.23 -14.17
CA TRP A 1002 -51.46 -6.35 -15.11
C TRP A 1002 -50.26 -7.23 -14.80
N ILE A 1003 -50.41 -8.09 -13.79
CA ILE A 1003 -49.35 -8.97 -13.24
C ILE A 1003 -48.98 -10.15 -14.15
N VAL A 1004 -49.71 -10.32 -15.25
CA VAL A 1004 -49.46 -11.31 -16.31
C VAL A 1004 -49.74 -10.64 -17.64
N SER A 1005 -48.72 -10.58 -18.49
CA SER A 1005 -48.78 -9.97 -19.83
C SER A 1005 -48.38 -10.99 -20.89
N ALA A 1006 -49.32 -11.86 -21.27
CA ALA A 1006 -49.14 -12.99 -22.20
C ALA A 1006 -48.22 -14.14 -21.73
N GLU A 1007 -47.27 -13.89 -20.84
CA GLU A 1007 -46.39 -14.88 -20.19
C GLU A 1007 -46.47 -14.78 -18.66
N LEU A 1008 -46.10 -15.86 -17.96
CA LEU A 1008 -46.04 -15.87 -16.49
C LEU A 1008 -44.71 -15.26 -16.03
N PRO A 1009 -44.70 -14.47 -14.94
CA PRO A 1009 -43.46 -13.95 -14.38
C PRO A 1009 -42.62 -15.08 -13.75
N GLU A 1010 -41.29 -14.99 -13.88
CA GLU A 1010 -40.31 -15.90 -13.28
C GLU A 1010 -40.20 -15.67 -11.77
N ALA A 1011 -40.35 -14.42 -11.32
CA ALA A 1011 -40.41 -14.03 -9.91
C ALA A 1011 -41.69 -13.25 -9.58
N ALA A 1012 -42.21 -13.41 -8.37
CA ALA A 1012 -43.46 -12.77 -7.95
C ALA A 1012 -43.30 -11.26 -7.81
N ASN A 1013 -44.20 -10.48 -8.41
CA ASN A 1013 -44.24 -9.03 -8.22
C ASN A 1013 -44.91 -8.68 -6.89
N THR A 1014 -44.54 -7.56 -6.28
CA THR A 1014 -45.13 -7.08 -5.02
C THR A 1014 -45.90 -5.78 -5.24
N ILE A 1015 -47.17 -5.75 -4.85
CA ILE A 1015 -48.01 -4.54 -4.88
C ILE A 1015 -48.24 -4.08 -3.44
N ILE A 1016 -47.91 -2.82 -3.14
CA ILE A 1016 -47.78 -2.37 -1.74
C ILE A 1016 -48.99 -1.61 -1.18
N ASP A 1017 -49.90 -1.12 -2.02
CA ASP A 1017 -50.97 -0.20 -1.62
C ASP A 1017 -52.36 -0.50 -2.21
N PHE A 1018 -52.56 -1.68 -2.81
CA PHE A 1018 -53.80 -2.07 -3.51
C PHE A 1018 -55.09 -1.83 -2.69
N GLU A 1019 -56.03 -1.05 -3.22
CA GLU A 1019 -57.34 -0.75 -2.63
C GLU A 1019 -58.47 -1.60 -3.23
N ILE A 1020 -59.02 -2.51 -2.41
CA ILE A 1020 -60.14 -3.37 -2.82
C ILE A 1020 -61.37 -2.53 -3.23
N GLY A 1021 -61.83 -2.75 -4.46
CA GLY A 1021 -63.04 -2.14 -5.00
C GLY A 1021 -62.79 -0.82 -5.73
N THR A 1022 -61.54 -0.34 -5.70
CA THR A 1022 -61.03 0.77 -6.50
C THR A 1022 -60.10 0.22 -7.58
N ASP A 1023 -59.06 -0.51 -7.16
CA ASP A 1023 -58.02 -1.05 -8.04
C ASP A 1023 -58.38 -2.43 -8.59
N VAL A 1024 -57.71 -2.81 -9.67
CA VAL A 1024 -57.87 -4.13 -10.29
C VAL A 1024 -56.55 -4.80 -10.61
N ILE A 1025 -56.55 -6.13 -10.49
CA ILE A 1025 -55.48 -6.99 -10.97
C ILE A 1025 -55.85 -7.47 -12.38
N GLY A 1026 -54.96 -7.27 -13.34
CA GLY A 1026 -55.13 -7.70 -14.72
C GLY A 1026 -54.38 -8.99 -15.04
N ILE A 1027 -55.02 -9.88 -15.80
CA ILE A 1027 -54.39 -11.06 -16.40
C ILE A 1027 -54.62 -10.99 -17.91
N LEU A 1028 -53.64 -10.50 -18.66
CA LEU A 1028 -53.67 -10.37 -20.11
C LEU A 1028 -53.19 -11.67 -20.77
N GLY A 1029 -53.97 -12.21 -21.71
CA GLY A 1029 -53.68 -13.52 -22.31
C GLY A 1029 -54.22 -14.70 -21.47
N SER A 1030 -55.11 -14.40 -20.52
CA SER A 1030 -55.77 -15.34 -19.62
C SER A 1030 -56.27 -16.62 -20.33
N ALA A 1031 -56.98 -16.46 -21.45
CA ALA A 1031 -57.56 -17.57 -22.22
C ALA A 1031 -56.51 -18.52 -22.83
N SER A 1032 -55.37 -18.00 -23.27
CA SER A 1032 -54.27 -18.81 -23.83
C SER A 1032 -53.49 -19.54 -22.76
N LEU A 1033 -53.32 -18.93 -21.59
CA LEU A 1033 -52.60 -19.50 -20.44
C LEU A 1033 -53.48 -20.46 -19.61
N GLY A 1034 -54.79 -20.48 -19.87
CA GLY A 1034 -55.74 -21.29 -19.10
C GLY A 1034 -55.99 -20.74 -17.71
N ILE A 1035 -55.84 -19.43 -17.53
CA ILE A 1035 -56.11 -18.73 -16.28
C ILE A 1035 -57.53 -18.17 -16.35
N ASP A 1036 -58.39 -18.63 -15.44
CA ASP A 1036 -59.70 -18.05 -15.20
C ASP A 1036 -60.00 -17.99 -13.69
N ALA A 1037 -61.16 -17.46 -13.33
CA ALA A 1037 -61.57 -17.31 -11.93
C ALA A 1037 -61.62 -18.62 -11.13
N SER A 1038 -61.62 -19.79 -11.78
CA SER A 1038 -61.62 -21.11 -11.14
C SER A 1038 -60.22 -21.72 -11.00
N THR A 1039 -59.23 -21.22 -11.73
CA THR A 1039 -57.86 -21.74 -11.71
C THR A 1039 -56.87 -20.82 -10.99
N LEU A 1040 -57.21 -19.55 -10.79
CA LEU A 1040 -56.41 -18.61 -10.00
C LEU A 1040 -56.56 -18.91 -8.50
N GLU A 1041 -55.46 -19.02 -7.79
CA GLU A 1041 -55.38 -19.31 -6.37
C GLU A 1041 -55.14 -18.01 -5.60
N LEU A 1042 -55.94 -17.77 -4.55
CA LEU A 1042 -55.77 -16.61 -3.66
C LEU A 1042 -55.52 -17.13 -2.23
N ASN A 1043 -54.27 -17.03 -1.75
CA ASN A 1043 -53.87 -17.50 -0.44
C ASN A 1043 -53.54 -16.33 0.48
N VAL A 1044 -53.91 -16.42 1.76
CA VAL A 1044 -53.49 -15.41 2.76
C VAL A 1044 -52.25 -15.92 3.47
N VAL A 1045 -51.14 -15.17 3.36
CA VAL A 1045 -49.84 -15.48 3.95
C VAL A 1045 -49.38 -14.28 4.75
N ASP A 1046 -49.19 -14.44 6.07
CA ASP A 1046 -48.69 -13.40 6.99
C ASP A 1046 -49.38 -12.02 6.92
N GLY A 1047 -50.68 -12.01 6.58
CA GLY A 1047 -51.47 -10.78 6.47
C GLY A 1047 -51.53 -10.16 5.07
N ASN A 1048 -50.90 -10.81 4.08
CA ASN A 1048 -50.86 -10.44 2.68
C ASN A 1048 -51.73 -11.40 1.84
N THR A 1049 -52.08 -11.01 0.61
CA THR A 1049 -52.74 -11.90 -0.36
C THR A 1049 -51.76 -12.33 -1.45
N GLU A 1050 -51.43 -13.61 -1.47
CA GLU A 1050 -50.69 -14.27 -2.54
C GLU A 1050 -51.65 -14.60 -3.70
N ILE A 1051 -51.29 -14.19 -4.91
CA ILE A 1051 -51.98 -14.55 -6.16
C ILE A 1051 -51.16 -15.62 -6.87
N GLY A 1052 -51.67 -16.84 -6.92
CA GLY A 1052 -50.98 -18.01 -7.46
C GLY A 1052 -51.68 -18.65 -8.66
N PHE A 1053 -50.92 -19.36 -9.48
CA PHE A 1053 -51.43 -20.22 -10.55
C PHE A 1053 -50.48 -21.39 -10.78
N ALA A 1054 -51.04 -22.61 -10.83
CA ALA A 1054 -50.31 -23.85 -11.15
C ALA A 1054 -49.05 -24.10 -10.28
N GLY A 1055 -49.05 -23.63 -9.03
CA GLY A 1055 -47.94 -23.75 -8.08
C GLY A 1055 -46.90 -22.63 -8.14
N ASN A 1056 -47.07 -21.64 -9.01
CA ASN A 1056 -46.24 -20.43 -9.07
C ASN A 1056 -46.97 -19.26 -8.40
N THR A 1057 -46.24 -18.44 -7.66
CA THR A 1057 -46.73 -17.16 -7.15
C THR A 1057 -46.52 -16.10 -8.22
N LEU A 1058 -47.59 -15.46 -8.67
CA LEU A 1058 -47.58 -14.42 -9.71
C LEU A 1058 -47.37 -13.03 -9.12
N ALA A 1059 -48.03 -12.76 -7.99
CA ALA A 1059 -47.88 -11.51 -7.25
C ALA A 1059 -48.25 -11.66 -5.77
N MET A 1060 -47.77 -10.72 -4.97
CA MET A 1060 -48.10 -10.55 -3.55
C MET A 1060 -48.73 -9.17 -3.34
N LEU A 1061 -49.91 -9.12 -2.70
CA LEU A 1061 -50.53 -7.87 -2.26
C LEU A 1061 -50.25 -7.65 -0.78
N ASN A 1062 -49.45 -6.64 -0.47
CA ASN A 1062 -49.01 -6.34 0.89
C ASN A 1062 -50.16 -5.74 1.73
N GLY A 1063 -50.41 -6.28 2.91
CA GLY A 1063 -51.44 -5.80 3.85
C GLY A 1063 -52.89 -5.98 3.40
N VAL A 1064 -53.13 -6.59 2.24
CA VAL A 1064 -54.49 -6.83 1.69
C VAL A 1064 -54.97 -8.22 2.05
N THR A 1065 -56.18 -8.34 2.59
CA THR A 1065 -56.86 -9.62 2.81
C THR A 1065 -58.32 -9.55 2.36
N GLY A 1066 -58.87 -10.69 1.92
CA GLY A 1066 -60.28 -10.77 1.52
C GLY A 1066 -60.57 -10.32 0.08
N LEU A 1067 -59.57 -10.40 -0.81
CA LEU A 1067 -59.72 -10.17 -2.25
C LEU A 1067 -60.73 -11.17 -2.87
N ASP A 1068 -61.67 -10.68 -3.69
CA ASP A 1068 -62.59 -11.53 -4.47
C ASP A 1068 -62.20 -11.49 -5.94
N VAL A 1069 -61.88 -12.66 -6.49
CA VAL A 1069 -61.46 -12.84 -7.90
C VAL A 1069 -62.48 -12.29 -8.90
N ASN A 1070 -63.79 -12.31 -8.58
CA ASN A 1070 -64.82 -11.88 -9.52
C ASN A 1070 -65.01 -10.36 -9.59
N THR A 1071 -64.50 -9.63 -8.59
CA THR A 1071 -64.66 -8.18 -8.51
C THR A 1071 -63.33 -7.43 -8.61
N SER A 1072 -62.22 -8.11 -8.34
CA SER A 1072 -60.90 -7.48 -8.19
C SER A 1072 -59.91 -7.94 -9.27
N VAL A 1073 -60.28 -8.95 -10.08
CA VAL A 1073 -59.44 -9.48 -11.15
C VAL A 1073 -60.14 -9.35 -12.51
N VAL A 1074 -59.42 -8.79 -13.48
CA VAL A 1074 -59.85 -8.61 -14.87
C VAL A 1074 -59.09 -9.61 -15.73
N PHE A 1075 -59.84 -10.51 -16.39
CA PHE A 1075 -59.30 -11.46 -17.35
C PHE A 1075 -59.50 -10.92 -18.77
N ALA A 1076 -58.39 -10.65 -19.47
CA ALA A 1076 -58.40 -10.10 -20.83
C ALA A 1076 -57.79 -11.09 -21.85
#